data_AF-A0A437DMG7-F1
#
_entry.id   AF-A0A437DMG7-F1
#
_cell.length_a   1.000
_cell.length_b   1.000
_cell.length_c   1.000
_cell.angle_alpha   90.00
_cell.angle_beta   90.00
_cell.angle_gamma   90.00
#
_symmetry.space_group_name_H-M   'P 1'
#
loop_
_entity.id
_entity.type
_entity.pdbx_description
1 polymer ?
#
loop_
_entity_poly.entity_id
_entity_poly.type
_entity_poly.pdbx_seq_one_letter_code
_entity_poly.pdbx_strand_id
1 'polypeptide(L)'
;MILTKLYDFHIGSVTESTLWRSTDYGSTYERMNDKVGSKTVLSYLYVCPSNKRKIMVLTDPEFESSILISTDEGASFQKFRLSFFVLSLLFHPTEEDWALAYSHDQKLYSSLDFGRKWQLIHEHVTPNRFYWSVGGLDKEPDLVHLEAHTPDGNVQYITCRAQMCTEGNRNYPFPGFIDISSLIVQDDYIFIQVPTSGRATYYVSYRRDSFIEIKLPKYSLPKDLHIVSTDEKQVFAAVQEWNQNDTYNLYLSDTRGIFFTLAMENVKTTRGIGGNQMLDLYEVAGIKGMLIANKRQDSQVKTYITYNKGRDWRLLQAPPTDLDGNEIHCILPFCSLHLQLQTSENPYVSGTISTKSSSPGIIVATGNIGAELSYNNVGMFVSSDAGNTWRQIFEEEHNIWFLDRGGALVAVKQPSVPTRHLWVSFDEGRQWSQYTFSSVPLFVDGVLVEAGAENQIMTFFGHFSHRSEWQLIKIDYKAIFSRKCTEEDYQTWHLHNQGEPCVMGQKQIYMKRRPGNHCMLGVDYSTVLSAESCICRAHDFECDYGYERRSDGNCRPSFWFNPYTVSRSCSQGQNFFNSTGYRKVVLNNCTKGVKEIYTARKQQCPNRPPKGLVLTTKDGKLTANRGSNVTFLVHFDEGDSMRTNIQLDFGDGTAVSYSNL
;
A
#
# COMPACT_ATOMS: atom_id res chain seq x y z
N MET A 1 9.98 -13.80 -21.96
CA MET A 1 10.73 -15.02 -21.60
C MET A 1 9.95 -15.78 -20.54
N ILE A 2 10.14 -17.09 -20.44
CA ILE A 2 9.47 -17.96 -19.46
C ILE A 2 10.53 -18.85 -18.81
N LEU A 3 10.49 -18.95 -17.49
CA LEU A 3 11.29 -19.90 -16.73
C LEU A 3 10.35 -20.99 -16.18
N THR A 4 10.45 -22.19 -16.70
CA THR A 4 9.75 -23.37 -16.14
C THR A 4 10.68 -24.07 -15.16
N LYS A 5 10.20 -24.35 -13.94
CA LYS A 5 10.98 -25.00 -12.90
C LYS A 5 10.21 -26.15 -12.26
N LEU A 6 10.92 -27.22 -11.91
CA LEU A 6 10.43 -28.30 -11.09
C LEU A 6 10.99 -28.12 -9.68
N TYR A 7 10.11 -27.83 -8.72
CA TYR A 7 10.49 -27.64 -7.33
C TYR A 7 10.21 -28.91 -6.54
N ASP A 8 11.22 -29.44 -5.86
CA ASP A 8 11.07 -30.58 -4.96
C ASP A 8 10.86 -30.08 -3.53
N PHE A 9 9.65 -30.29 -3.01
CA PHE A 9 9.28 -29.86 -1.66
C PHE A 9 10.00 -30.66 -0.55
N HIS A 10 10.53 -31.84 -0.82
CA HIS A 10 11.30 -32.61 0.17
C HIS A 10 12.70 -32.05 0.37
N ILE A 11 13.32 -31.57 -0.71
CA ILE A 11 14.68 -31.02 -0.71
C ILE A 11 14.66 -29.50 -0.52
N GLY A 12 13.54 -28.84 -0.84
CA GLY A 12 13.40 -27.39 -0.74
C GLY A 12 14.13 -26.64 -1.86
N SER A 13 14.43 -27.30 -2.98
CA SER A 13 15.21 -26.73 -4.08
C SER A 13 14.60 -27.03 -5.45
N VAL A 14 15.02 -26.27 -6.46
CA VAL A 14 14.69 -26.57 -7.86
C VAL A 14 15.60 -27.69 -8.33
N THR A 15 15.05 -28.77 -8.86
CA THR A 15 15.83 -29.90 -9.37
C THR A 15 16.07 -29.80 -10.87
N GLU A 16 15.08 -29.27 -11.60
CA GLU A 16 15.16 -29.07 -13.05
C GLU A 16 14.58 -27.71 -13.44
N SER A 17 15.17 -27.09 -14.45
CA SER A 17 14.72 -25.79 -14.96
C SER A 17 14.97 -25.66 -16.45
N THR A 18 14.07 -24.96 -17.14
CA THR A 18 14.20 -24.67 -18.57
C THR A 18 13.82 -23.22 -18.83
N LEU A 19 14.68 -22.51 -19.57
CA LEU A 19 14.45 -21.13 -19.98
C LEU A 19 13.99 -21.07 -21.43
N TRP A 20 12.91 -20.33 -21.67
CA TRP A 20 12.29 -20.16 -22.98
C TRP A 20 12.24 -18.68 -23.37
N ARG A 21 12.57 -18.38 -24.62
CA ARG A 21 12.54 -17.02 -25.18
C ARG A 21 11.69 -16.97 -26.44
N SER A 22 10.84 -15.96 -26.53
CA SER A 22 10.08 -15.63 -27.72
C SER A 22 10.41 -14.19 -28.13
N THR A 23 10.51 -13.96 -29.44
CA THR A 23 10.70 -12.64 -30.06
C THR A 23 9.55 -12.24 -30.97
N ASP A 24 8.47 -13.02 -30.98
CA ASP A 24 7.31 -12.87 -31.88
C ASP A 24 6.00 -12.81 -31.09
N TYR A 25 6.06 -12.16 -29.92
CA TYR A 25 4.94 -11.98 -29.00
C TYR A 25 4.30 -13.31 -28.55
N GLY A 26 5.14 -14.28 -28.21
CA GLY A 26 4.71 -15.57 -27.68
C GLY A 26 4.13 -16.53 -28.71
N SER A 27 4.39 -16.34 -30.00
CA SER A 27 3.91 -17.27 -31.05
C SER A 27 4.81 -18.49 -31.16
N THR A 28 6.13 -18.29 -31.06
CA THR A 28 7.14 -19.35 -31.02
C THR A 28 8.10 -19.12 -29.85
N TYR A 29 8.51 -20.22 -29.21
CA TYR A 29 9.44 -20.20 -28.09
C TYR A 29 10.67 -21.06 -28.43
N GLU A 30 11.85 -20.46 -28.32
CA GLU A 30 13.15 -21.13 -28.42
C GLU A 30 13.61 -21.54 -27.02
N ARG A 31 14.09 -22.78 -26.88
CA ARG A 31 14.72 -23.27 -25.65
C ARG A 31 16.13 -22.70 -25.52
N MET A 32 16.43 -22.03 -24.42
CA MET A 32 17.67 -21.27 -24.24
C MET A 32 18.73 -21.95 -23.35
N ASN A 33 18.45 -23.15 -22.83
CA ASN A 33 19.37 -23.86 -21.91
C ASN A 33 20.78 -24.05 -22.49
N ASP A 34 20.93 -24.25 -23.79
CA ASP A 34 22.26 -24.44 -24.41
C ASP A 34 23.11 -23.15 -24.35
N LYS A 35 22.47 -21.97 -24.27
CA LYS A 35 23.15 -20.67 -24.15
C LYS A 35 23.45 -20.28 -22.70
N VAL A 36 22.74 -20.86 -21.73
CA VAL A 36 22.86 -20.61 -20.28
C VAL A 36 23.73 -21.67 -19.58
N GLY A 37 23.84 -22.85 -20.19
CA GLY A 37 24.49 -24.05 -19.68
C GLY A 37 23.48 -25.19 -19.56
N SER A 38 23.75 -26.33 -20.19
CA SER A 38 22.82 -27.47 -20.20
C SER A 38 22.63 -28.15 -18.83
N LYS A 39 23.54 -27.90 -17.88
CA LYS A 39 23.51 -28.44 -16.51
C LYS A 39 23.22 -27.39 -15.43
N THR A 40 23.05 -26.12 -15.79
CA THR A 40 22.76 -25.07 -14.82
C THR A 40 21.29 -25.12 -14.42
N VAL A 41 21.03 -25.23 -13.13
CA VAL A 41 19.69 -25.17 -12.57
C VAL A 41 19.38 -23.72 -12.20
N LEU A 42 18.29 -23.19 -12.73
CA LEU A 42 17.86 -21.79 -12.62
C LEU A 42 16.68 -21.70 -11.65
N SER A 43 16.73 -20.72 -10.75
CA SER A 43 15.77 -20.58 -9.65
C SER A 43 14.81 -19.39 -9.85
N TYR A 44 15.38 -18.23 -10.21
CA TYR A 44 14.66 -16.96 -10.33
C TYR A 44 15.08 -16.19 -11.58
N LEU A 45 14.12 -15.46 -12.15
CA LEU A 45 14.31 -14.55 -13.27
C LEU A 45 13.82 -13.16 -12.87
N TYR A 46 14.69 -12.17 -13.00
CA TYR A 46 14.42 -10.78 -12.70
C TYR A 46 14.61 -9.93 -13.95
N VAL A 47 13.64 -9.05 -14.21
CA VAL A 47 13.72 -8.04 -15.27
C VAL A 47 13.96 -6.69 -14.62
N CYS A 48 14.92 -5.93 -15.13
CA CYS A 48 15.21 -4.60 -14.59
C CYS A 48 14.00 -3.67 -14.80
N PRO A 49 13.52 -2.99 -13.74
CA PRO A 49 12.30 -2.18 -13.82
C PRO A 49 12.48 -0.94 -14.70
N SER A 50 13.65 -0.32 -14.70
CA SER A 50 13.98 0.87 -15.50
C SER A 50 14.39 0.54 -16.94
N ASN A 51 15.00 -0.62 -17.17
CA ASN A 51 15.40 -1.08 -18.50
C ASN A 51 15.06 -2.55 -18.75
N LYS A 52 13.92 -2.79 -19.41
CA LYS A 52 13.41 -4.14 -19.70
C LYS A 52 14.32 -5.01 -20.58
N ARG A 53 15.36 -4.43 -21.20
CA ARG A 53 16.38 -5.19 -21.96
C ARG A 53 17.36 -5.93 -21.08
N LYS A 54 17.58 -5.43 -19.86
CA LYS A 54 18.51 -5.99 -18.89
C LYS A 54 17.79 -7.04 -18.04
N ILE A 55 18.31 -8.27 -18.07
CA ILE A 55 17.69 -9.42 -17.43
C ILE A 55 18.74 -10.16 -16.62
N MET A 56 18.35 -10.58 -15.43
CA MET A 56 19.20 -11.26 -14.46
C MET A 56 18.53 -12.58 -14.07
N VAL A 57 19.27 -13.68 -14.21
CA VAL A 57 18.79 -15.02 -13.86
C VAL A 57 19.70 -15.62 -12.81
N LEU A 58 19.12 -16.09 -11.70
CA LEU A 58 19.83 -16.74 -10.62
C LEU A 58 19.85 -18.25 -10.80
N THR A 59 20.97 -18.88 -10.43
CA THR A 59 21.04 -20.33 -10.30
C THR A 59 20.49 -20.79 -8.94
N ASP A 60 20.16 -22.07 -8.82
CA ASP A 60 19.76 -22.66 -7.54
C ASP A 60 21.00 -22.88 -6.64
N PRO A 61 20.97 -22.36 -5.40
CA PRO A 61 22.14 -22.33 -4.51
C PRO A 61 22.65 -23.71 -4.11
N GLU A 62 21.81 -24.76 -4.15
CA GLU A 62 22.21 -26.12 -3.81
C GLU A 62 23.20 -26.71 -4.84
N PHE A 63 23.18 -26.21 -6.07
CA PHE A 63 24.03 -26.70 -7.16
C PHE A 63 25.18 -25.75 -7.47
N GLU A 64 24.90 -24.46 -7.59
CA GLU A 64 25.89 -23.45 -7.92
C GLU A 64 25.40 -22.06 -7.50
N SER A 65 26.27 -21.24 -6.93
CA SER A 65 25.97 -19.82 -6.73
C SER A 65 26.54 -18.99 -7.88
N SER A 66 25.68 -18.62 -8.83
CA SER A 66 26.03 -17.81 -10.00
C SER A 66 24.85 -16.96 -10.45
N ILE A 67 25.19 -15.89 -11.16
CA ILE A 67 24.25 -14.99 -11.78
C ILE A 67 24.52 -14.94 -13.28
N LEU A 68 23.45 -15.02 -14.07
CA LEU A 68 23.50 -14.90 -15.51
C LEU A 68 22.88 -13.56 -15.90
N ILE A 69 23.67 -12.74 -16.58
CA ILE A 69 23.28 -11.39 -16.98
C ILE A 69 23.12 -11.34 -18.49
N SER A 70 21.99 -10.82 -18.93
CA SER A 70 21.73 -10.43 -20.32
C SER A 70 21.47 -8.93 -20.41
N THR A 71 21.95 -8.31 -21.49
CA THR A 71 21.72 -6.88 -21.80
C THR A 71 20.99 -6.70 -23.13
N ASP A 72 20.55 -7.79 -23.73
CA ASP A 72 20.00 -7.91 -25.09
C ASP A 72 18.67 -8.70 -25.09
N GLU A 73 17.83 -8.46 -24.08
CA GLU A 73 16.49 -9.08 -23.96
C GLU A 73 16.58 -10.62 -23.91
N GLY A 74 17.62 -11.15 -23.27
CA GLY A 74 17.86 -12.57 -23.08
C GLY A 74 18.43 -13.28 -24.31
N ALA A 75 18.94 -12.59 -25.32
CA ALA A 75 19.51 -13.24 -26.49
C ALA A 75 20.86 -13.92 -26.18
N SER A 76 21.68 -13.29 -25.34
CA SER A 76 22.94 -13.83 -24.84
C SER A 76 23.06 -13.65 -23.32
N PHE A 77 23.76 -14.58 -22.67
CA PHE A 77 23.98 -14.56 -21.23
C PHE A 77 25.47 -14.64 -20.89
N GLN A 78 25.88 -13.80 -19.96
CA GLN A 78 27.20 -13.84 -19.34
C GLN A 78 27.07 -14.35 -17.91
N LYS A 79 27.83 -15.38 -17.56
CA LYS A 79 27.79 -16.00 -16.24
C LYS A 79 28.86 -15.42 -15.32
N PHE A 80 28.45 -14.98 -14.14
CA PHE A 80 29.33 -14.50 -13.08
C PHE A 80 29.13 -15.36 -11.84
N ARG A 81 30.24 -15.83 -11.26
CA ARG A 81 30.20 -16.61 -10.01
C ARG A 81 30.09 -15.68 -8.82
N LEU A 82 29.29 -16.08 -7.83
CA LEU A 82 29.11 -15.35 -6.60
C LEU A 82 29.84 -16.07 -5.46
N SER A 83 30.33 -15.31 -4.48
CA SER A 83 30.94 -15.84 -3.25
C SER A 83 29.94 -15.99 -2.10
N PHE A 84 28.66 -15.72 -2.35
CA PHE A 84 27.56 -15.77 -1.38
C PHE A 84 26.28 -16.23 -2.09
N PHE A 85 25.24 -16.57 -1.33
CA PHE A 85 23.95 -17.03 -1.86
C PHE A 85 22.91 -15.92 -1.78
N VAL A 86 22.30 -15.58 -2.91
CA VAL A 86 21.28 -14.53 -3.01
C VAL A 86 19.91 -15.10 -2.61
N LEU A 87 19.28 -14.52 -1.60
CA LEU A 87 17.92 -14.86 -1.19
C LEU A 87 16.90 -13.90 -1.81
N SER A 88 17.23 -12.60 -1.87
CA SER A 88 16.36 -11.57 -2.44
C SER A 88 17.18 -10.49 -3.14
N LEU A 89 16.61 -9.90 -4.19
CA LEU A 89 17.19 -8.81 -4.98
C LEU A 89 16.26 -7.60 -4.98
N LEU A 90 16.85 -6.41 -4.88
CA LEU A 90 16.13 -5.14 -4.97
C LEU A 90 16.85 -4.20 -5.94
N PHE A 91 16.28 -4.00 -7.13
CA PHE A 91 16.78 -3.03 -8.11
C PHE A 91 16.51 -1.60 -7.67
N HIS A 92 17.38 -0.69 -8.06
CA HIS A 92 17.14 0.74 -7.88
C HIS A 92 15.93 1.15 -8.75
N PRO A 93 15.02 2.01 -8.26
CA PRO A 93 13.82 2.39 -8.99
C PRO A 93 14.12 3.14 -10.31
N THR A 94 15.22 3.90 -10.37
CA THR A 94 15.57 4.71 -11.55
C THR A 94 16.88 4.31 -12.24
N GLU A 95 17.84 3.75 -11.51
CA GLU A 95 19.20 3.51 -12.02
C GLU A 95 19.30 2.07 -12.52
N GLU A 96 19.50 1.89 -13.82
CA GLU A 96 19.36 0.58 -14.46
C GLU A 96 20.44 -0.45 -14.12
N ASP A 97 21.59 -0.01 -13.60
CA ASP A 97 22.72 -0.87 -13.23
C ASP A 97 22.82 -1.15 -11.73
N TRP A 98 21.94 -0.56 -10.92
CA TRP A 98 22.07 -0.60 -9.46
C TRP A 98 21.14 -1.63 -8.85
N ALA A 99 21.68 -2.49 -7.99
CA ALA A 99 20.93 -3.53 -7.28
C ALA A 99 21.50 -3.80 -5.90
N LEU A 100 20.61 -4.15 -4.95
CA LEU A 100 20.96 -4.74 -3.67
C LEU A 100 20.68 -6.23 -3.71
N ALA A 101 21.54 -7.02 -3.08
CA ALA A 101 21.34 -8.45 -2.85
C ALA A 101 21.37 -8.73 -1.35
N TYR A 102 20.30 -9.34 -0.86
CA TYR A 102 20.24 -9.87 0.48
C TYR A 102 20.60 -11.35 0.45
N SER A 103 21.53 -11.76 1.31
CA SER A 103 22.08 -13.11 1.32
C SER A 103 21.49 -14.01 2.41
N HIS A 104 21.64 -15.32 2.25
CA HIS A 104 21.15 -16.32 3.21
C HIS A 104 21.81 -16.21 4.61
N ASP A 105 23.01 -15.63 4.70
CA ASP A 105 23.75 -15.35 5.93
C ASP A 105 23.45 -13.94 6.51
N GLN A 106 22.31 -13.35 6.14
CA GLN A 106 21.82 -12.06 6.64
C GLN A 106 22.75 -10.86 6.33
N LYS A 107 23.43 -10.90 5.18
CA LYS A 107 24.27 -9.79 4.71
C LYS A 107 23.62 -9.07 3.56
N LEU A 108 23.89 -7.77 3.47
CA LEU A 108 23.41 -6.93 2.37
C LEU A 108 24.60 -6.51 1.51
N TYR A 109 24.50 -6.78 0.21
CA TYR A 109 25.48 -6.39 -0.80
C TYR A 109 24.87 -5.38 -1.76
N SER A 110 25.69 -4.47 -2.29
CA SER A 110 25.33 -3.62 -3.42
C SER A 110 26.16 -3.95 -4.65
N SER A 111 25.56 -3.79 -5.81
CA SER A 111 26.21 -3.75 -7.11
C SER A 111 25.75 -2.51 -7.88
N LEU A 112 26.68 -1.79 -8.50
CA LEU A 112 26.39 -0.68 -9.41
C LEU A 112 26.72 -0.99 -10.88
N ASP A 113 27.02 -2.26 -11.17
CA ASP A 113 27.36 -2.74 -12.51
C ASP A 113 26.48 -3.93 -12.92
N PHE A 114 25.23 -3.89 -12.47
CA PHE A 114 24.16 -4.86 -12.73
C PHE A 114 24.49 -6.29 -12.30
N GLY A 115 25.16 -6.43 -11.16
CA GLY A 115 25.46 -7.71 -10.51
C GLY A 115 26.77 -8.37 -10.93
N ARG A 116 27.65 -7.67 -11.67
CA ARG A 116 28.96 -8.21 -12.07
C ARG A 116 29.97 -8.17 -10.92
N LYS A 117 29.93 -7.11 -10.11
CA LYS A 117 30.70 -6.97 -8.87
C LYS A 117 29.76 -6.62 -7.71
N TRP A 118 30.05 -7.22 -6.56
CA TRP A 118 29.29 -7.03 -5.34
C TRP A 118 30.19 -6.50 -4.23
N GLN A 119 29.69 -5.53 -3.49
CA GLN A 119 30.35 -4.94 -2.32
C GLN A 119 29.46 -5.11 -1.10
N LEU A 120 30.05 -5.55 0.02
CA LEU A 120 29.34 -5.70 1.29
C LEU A 120 29.00 -4.32 1.85
N ILE A 121 27.73 -4.13 2.24
CA ILE A 121 27.23 -2.92 2.90
C ILE A 121 27.20 -3.13 4.42
N HIS A 122 26.52 -4.19 4.86
CA HIS A 122 26.31 -4.47 6.27
C HIS A 122 26.04 -5.96 6.51
N GLU A 123 26.40 -6.45 7.68
CA GLU A 123 26.12 -7.81 8.16
C GLU A 123 24.98 -7.79 9.19
N HIS A 124 24.28 -8.90 9.40
CA HIS A 124 23.15 -8.99 10.35
C HIS A 124 21.99 -8.01 10.02
N VAL A 125 21.70 -7.84 8.74
CA VAL A 125 20.58 -7.03 8.27
C VAL A 125 19.28 -7.80 8.47
N THR A 126 18.25 -7.15 8.97
CA THR A 126 16.94 -7.78 9.19
C THR A 126 16.26 -8.08 7.84
N PRO A 127 15.68 -9.29 7.63
CA PRO A 127 15.07 -9.67 6.37
C PRO A 127 14.00 -8.67 5.90
N ASN A 128 14.01 -8.32 4.61
CA ASN A 128 13.05 -7.41 3.97
C ASN A 128 12.95 -5.99 4.58
N ARG A 129 13.93 -5.56 5.39
CA ARG A 129 13.99 -4.23 6.03
C ARG A 129 15.16 -3.41 5.52
N PHE A 130 15.27 -3.33 4.20
CA PHE A 130 16.25 -2.51 3.50
C PHE A 130 15.59 -1.83 2.30
N TYR A 131 15.89 -0.55 2.09
CA TYR A 131 15.22 0.30 1.12
C TYR A 131 16.24 1.20 0.41
N TRP A 132 16.00 1.44 -0.88
CA TRP A 132 16.69 2.50 -1.62
C TRP A 132 16.22 3.88 -1.19
N SER A 133 17.05 4.88 -1.48
CA SER A 133 16.68 6.28 -1.37
C SER A 133 15.45 6.63 -2.23
N VAL A 134 14.70 7.64 -1.81
CA VAL A 134 13.57 8.19 -2.57
C VAL A 134 14.02 9.49 -3.25
N GLY A 135 14.00 9.47 -4.59
CA GLY A 135 14.39 10.61 -5.41
C GLY A 135 13.63 11.89 -5.07
N GLY A 136 14.35 12.99 -4.85
CA GLY A 136 13.79 14.30 -4.51
C GLY A 136 13.56 14.55 -3.02
N LEU A 137 13.66 13.53 -2.16
CA LEU A 137 13.61 13.66 -0.71
C LEU A 137 14.97 13.43 -0.07
N ASP A 138 15.59 12.31 -0.41
CA ASP A 138 16.89 11.93 0.11
C ASP A 138 18.00 12.69 -0.63
N LYS A 139 19.05 13.07 0.12
CA LYS A 139 20.14 13.93 -0.40
C LYS A 139 20.96 13.24 -1.49
N GLU A 140 21.12 11.92 -1.37
CA GLU A 140 22.01 11.12 -2.21
C GLU A 140 21.23 9.94 -2.80
N PRO A 141 21.33 9.68 -4.11
CA PRO A 141 20.57 8.61 -4.78
C PRO A 141 21.05 7.21 -4.36
N ASP A 142 22.34 7.04 -4.01
CA ASP A 142 22.92 5.77 -3.57
C ASP A 142 22.78 5.53 -2.06
N LEU A 143 21.99 6.35 -1.36
CA LEU A 143 21.69 6.13 0.04
C LEU A 143 20.81 4.87 0.19
N VAL A 144 21.16 4.04 1.16
CA VAL A 144 20.43 2.84 1.55
C VAL A 144 19.98 3.00 2.99
N HIS A 145 18.70 2.75 3.23
CA HIS A 145 18.09 2.66 4.55
C HIS A 145 18.06 1.19 4.95
N LEU A 146 18.57 0.84 6.12
CA LEU A 146 18.57 -0.55 6.58
C LEU A 146 18.33 -0.68 8.08
N GLU A 147 17.70 -1.76 8.45
CA GLU A 147 17.57 -2.23 9.82
C GLU A 147 18.59 -3.36 10.05
N ALA A 148 19.42 -3.24 11.09
CA ALA A 148 20.42 -4.25 11.41
C ALA A 148 20.54 -4.51 12.90
N HIS A 149 20.91 -5.76 13.22
CA HIS A 149 21.19 -6.19 14.58
C HIS A 149 22.57 -5.74 15.02
N THR A 150 22.67 -5.26 16.26
CA THR A 150 23.93 -5.03 16.94
C THR A 150 24.46 -6.34 17.53
N PRO A 151 25.76 -6.43 17.87
CA PRO A 151 26.32 -7.62 18.52
C PRO A 151 25.63 -8.01 19.83
N ASP A 152 25.02 -7.04 20.51
CA ASP A 152 24.29 -7.23 21.77
C ASP A 152 22.85 -7.73 21.58
N GLY A 153 22.41 -7.95 20.32
CA GLY A 153 21.08 -8.43 19.98
C GLY A 153 20.01 -7.35 19.84
N ASN A 154 20.34 -6.06 20.07
CA ASN A 154 19.44 -4.94 19.81
C ASN A 154 19.37 -4.63 18.31
N VAL A 155 18.41 -3.82 17.89
CA VAL A 155 18.24 -3.43 16.49
C VAL A 155 18.35 -1.91 16.32
N GLN A 156 19.00 -1.48 15.24
CA GLN A 156 19.19 -0.07 14.92
C GLN A 156 18.80 0.25 13.49
N TYR A 157 18.33 1.48 13.28
CA TYR A 157 18.11 2.06 11.97
C TYR A 157 19.38 2.78 11.50
N ILE A 158 19.94 2.31 10.39
CA ILE A 158 21.18 2.79 9.81
C ILE A 158 20.89 3.35 8.40
N THR A 159 21.52 4.47 8.07
CA THR A 159 21.61 4.95 6.69
C THR A 159 23.05 5.06 6.24
N CYS A 160 23.29 4.65 5.00
CA CYS A 160 24.64 4.51 4.47
C CYS A 160 24.66 4.63 2.95
N ARG A 161 25.75 5.13 2.38
CA ARG A 161 25.96 5.09 0.93
C ARG A 161 26.36 3.68 0.51
N ALA A 162 25.71 3.15 -0.53
CA ALA A 162 25.93 1.78 -1.02
C ALA A 162 27.42 1.47 -1.31
N GLN A 163 28.16 2.43 -1.88
CA GLN A 163 29.58 2.25 -2.23
C GLN A 163 30.57 2.46 -1.08
N MET A 164 30.16 3.14 -0.01
CA MET A 164 31.08 3.61 1.02
C MET A 164 30.54 3.37 2.42
N CYS A 165 30.00 2.18 2.65
CA CYS A 165 29.48 1.82 3.96
C CYS A 165 30.54 1.25 4.91
N THR A 166 31.40 2.14 5.40
CA THR A 166 32.31 1.85 6.51
C THR A 166 31.70 2.29 7.84
N GLU A 167 32.16 1.72 8.95
CA GLU A 167 31.63 2.05 10.29
C GLU A 167 31.65 3.56 10.60
N GLY A 168 32.68 4.28 10.14
CA GLY A 168 32.82 5.73 10.36
C GLY A 168 31.87 6.60 9.51
N ASN A 169 31.28 6.05 8.45
CA ASN A 169 30.38 6.77 7.54
C ASN A 169 28.91 6.38 7.71
N ARG A 170 28.60 5.52 8.70
CA ARG A 170 27.22 5.14 9.03
C ARG A 170 26.54 6.28 9.77
N ASN A 171 25.34 6.62 9.31
CA ASN A 171 24.46 7.55 10.00
C ASN A 171 23.37 6.77 10.74
N TYR A 172 22.96 7.30 11.89
CA TYR A 172 21.92 6.75 12.73
C TYR A 172 20.82 7.81 12.87
N PRO A 173 19.83 7.85 11.96
CA PRO A 173 18.81 8.90 11.98
C PRO A 173 17.93 8.88 13.23
N PHE A 174 17.87 7.73 13.91
CA PHE A 174 17.26 7.60 15.22
C PHE A 174 18.34 7.19 16.24
N PRO A 175 18.53 7.93 17.35
CA PRO A 175 19.64 7.70 18.28
C PRO A 175 19.45 6.48 19.21
N GLY A 176 18.26 5.86 19.22
CA GLY A 176 17.92 4.72 20.07
C GLY A 176 17.86 3.39 19.33
N PHE A 177 17.51 2.34 20.07
CA PHE A 177 17.19 1.03 19.50
C PHE A 177 15.72 0.99 19.06
N ILE A 178 15.48 0.27 17.97
CA ILE A 178 14.13 0.04 17.43
C ILE A 178 13.73 -1.42 17.63
N ASP A 179 12.45 -1.70 17.49
CA ASP A 179 11.92 -3.05 17.53
C ASP A 179 12.27 -3.81 16.24
N ILE A 180 12.32 -5.14 16.31
CA ILE A 180 12.67 -5.99 15.18
C ILE A 180 11.58 -5.89 14.11
N SER A 181 11.99 -5.78 12.85
CA SER A 181 11.08 -5.69 11.70
C SER A 181 10.14 -4.49 11.76
N SER A 182 10.61 -3.35 12.30
CA SER A 182 9.78 -2.16 12.48
C SER A 182 10.04 -1.05 11.47
N LEU A 183 11.22 -1.03 10.83
CA LEU A 183 11.56 0.00 9.85
C LEU A 183 10.66 -0.10 8.60
N ILE A 184 9.98 0.99 8.27
CA ILE A 184 9.21 1.15 7.03
C ILE A 184 9.62 2.47 6.39
N VAL A 185 10.13 2.43 5.15
CA VAL A 185 10.45 3.62 4.35
C VAL A 185 9.54 3.61 3.13
N GLN A 186 8.58 4.54 3.07
CA GLN A 186 7.58 4.59 2.00
C GLN A 186 7.17 6.03 1.70
N ASP A 187 7.22 6.41 0.42
CA ASP A 187 6.93 7.77 -0.05
C ASP A 187 7.67 8.86 0.77
N ASP A 188 6.91 9.82 1.29
CA ASP A 188 7.39 10.92 2.13
C ASP A 188 7.65 10.49 3.60
N TYR A 189 7.37 9.26 4.00
CA TYR A 189 7.33 8.84 5.40
C TYR A 189 8.37 7.76 5.75
N ILE A 190 8.86 7.81 6.99
CA ILE A 190 9.60 6.73 7.63
C ILE A 190 8.94 6.42 8.97
N PHE A 191 8.65 5.14 9.22
CA PHE A 191 8.09 4.66 10.48
C PHE A 191 9.07 3.75 11.19
N ILE A 192 9.09 3.86 12.52
CA ILE A 192 9.84 2.97 13.41
C ILE A 192 9.02 2.70 14.67
N GLN A 193 9.28 1.55 15.28
CA GLN A 193 8.71 1.17 16.58
C GLN A 193 9.84 1.12 17.61
N VAL A 194 9.59 1.65 18.80
CA VAL A 194 10.56 1.70 19.90
C VAL A 194 9.96 0.99 21.12
N PRO A 195 10.61 -0.07 21.62
CA PRO A 195 10.14 -0.78 22.81
C PRO A 195 10.41 0.06 24.07
N THR A 196 9.36 0.54 24.71
CA THR A 196 9.42 1.35 25.94
C THR A 196 8.73 0.61 27.09
N SER A 197 9.51 0.07 28.03
CA SER A 197 9.00 -0.55 29.27
C SER A 197 7.85 -1.56 29.07
N GLY A 198 7.97 -2.42 28.06
CA GLY A 198 6.97 -3.45 27.72
C GLY A 198 5.82 -2.98 26.83
N ARG A 199 5.85 -1.73 26.33
CA ARG A 199 4.90 -1.21 25.34
C ARG A 199 5.64 -0.69 24.11
N ALA A 200 5.06 -0.92 22.94
CA ALA A 200 5.53 -0.34 21.70
C ALA A 200 5.11 1.14 21.60
N THR A 201 6.07 2.01 21.30
CA THR A 201 5.82 3.41 20.92
C THR A 201 6.19 3.60 19.46
N TYR A 202 5.36 4.31 18.70
CA TYR A 202 5.53 4.44 17.26
C TYR A 202 5.98 5.85 16.92
N TYR A 203 6.94 5.99 16.02
CA TYR A 203 7.44 7.27 15.55
C TYR A 203 7.33 7.37 14.03
N VAL A 204 7.13 8.60 13.56
CA VAL A 204 7.11 8.95 12.14
C VAL A 204 8.14 10.05 11.86
N SER A 205 8.82 9.95 10.74
CA SER A 205 9.58 11.04 10.13
C SER A 205 8.94 11.37 8.78
N TYR A 206 8.49 12.61 8.62
CA TYR A 206 7.93 13.11 7.38
C TYR A 206 8.99 13.92 6.64
N ARG A 207 9.22 13.65 5.36
CA ARG A 207 10.25 14.28 4.51
C ARG A 207 11.65 14.26 5.10
N ARG A 208 11.99 13.18 5.82
CA ARG A 208 13.29 12.97 6.47
C ARG A 208 13.62 13.98 7.57
N ASP A 209 12.61 14.65 8.12
CA ASP A 209 12.75 15.48 9.34
C ASP A 209 12.95 14.60 10.59
N SER A 210 13.16 15.23 11.74
CA SER A 210 13.27 14.54 13.03
C SER A 210 12.06 13.63 13.30
N PHE A 211 12.31 12.46 13.89
CA PHE A 211 11.25 11.55 14.31
C PHE A 211 10.35 12.18 15.38
N ILE A 212 9.04 12.07 15.18
CA ILE A 212 8.00 12.54 16.10
C ILE A 212 7.13 11.34 16.47
N GLU A 213 6.80 11.23 17.75
CA GLU A 213 5.93 10.16 18.26
C GLU A 213 4.52 10.31 17.67
N ILE A 214 4.01 9.21 17.11
CA ILE A 214 2.65 9.10 16.57
C ILE A 214 1.64 9.26 17.70
N LYS A 215 0.59 10.03 17.43
CA LYS A 215 -0.50 10.32 18.37
C LYS A 215 -1.77 9.61 17.94
N LEU A 216 -2.02 8.47 18.59
CA LEU A 216 -3.29 7.75 18.61
C LEU A 216 -4.21 8.28 19.73
N PRO A 217 -5.52 7.98 19.71
CA PRO A 217 -6.39 8.28 20.83
C PRO A 217 -5.88 7.66 22.14
N LYS A 218 -5.86 8.41 23.24
CA LYS A 218 -5.22 7.94 24.50
C LYS A 218 -5.85 6.68 25.12
N TYR A 219 -7.12 6.41 24.82
CA TYR A 219 -7.81 5.20 25.29
C TYR A 219 -7.53 3.99 24.39
N SER A 220 -7.11 4.21 23.14
CA SER A 220 -6.70 3.15 22.24
C SER A 220 -5.31 2.70 22.66
N LEU A 221 -5.26 1.58 23.35
CA LEU A 221 -3.99 0.89 23.65
C LEU A 221 -3.69 -0.04 22.46
N PRO A 222 -2.72 0.30 21.59
CA PRO A 222 -2.36 -0.56 20.48
C PRO A 222 -1.66 -1.81 21.02
N LYS A 223 -2.13 -2.98 20.59
CA LYS A 223 -1.38 -4.23 20.66
C LYS A 223 -0.43 -4.33 19.47
N ASP A 224 -0.90 -3.92 18.29
CA ASP A 224 -0.17 -3.93 17.03
C ASP A 224 -0.65 -2.79 16.12
N LEU A 225 0.23 -2.29 15.25
CA LEU A 225 -0.04 -1.23 14.28
C LEU A 225 0.60 -1.58 12.94
N HIS A 226 -0.21 -1.58 11.89
CA HIS A 226 0.23 -1.77 10.52
C HIS A 226 -0.04 -0.55 9.67
N ILE A 227 0.94 -0.13 8.88
CA ILE A 227 0.76 0.89 7.86
C ILE A 227 0.15 0.21 6.62
N VAL A 228 -1.07 0.63 6.26
CA VAL A 228 -1.84 0.02 5.16
C VAL A 228 -1.49 0.70 3.84
N SER A 229 -1.45 2.04 3.83
CA SER A 229 -1.06 2.85 2.68
C SER A 229 -0.58 4.22 3.14
N THR A 230 0.40 4.76 2.43
CA THR A 230 0.91 6.15 2.56
C THR A 230 0.56 7.01 1.35
N ASP A 231 -0.30 6.49 0.47
CA ASP A 231 -0.67 7.15 -0.76
C ASP A 231 -1.37 8.48 -0.48
N GLU A 232 -1.31 9.39 -1.46
CA GLU A 232 -2.13 10.61 -1.44
C GLU A 232 -1.83 11.59 -0.28
N LYS A 233 -0.58 11.61 0.21
CA LYS A 233 -0.11 12.54 1.26
C LYS A 233 -0.83 12.38 2.60
N GLN A 234 -1.27 11.17 2.91
CA GLN A 234 -1.88 10.81 4.19
C GLN A 234 -1.53 9.36 4.52
N VAL A 235 -1.53 8.99 5.79
CA VAL A 235 -1.22 7.64 6.25
C VAL A 235 -2.50 6.95 6.70
N PHE A 236 -2.77 5.79 6.11
CA PHE A 236 -3.75 4.83 6.58
C PHE A 236 -3.05 3.82 7.48
N ALA A 237 -3.48 3.75 8.74
CA ALA A 237 -2.96 2.77 9.70
C ALA A 237 -4.09 1.88 10.20
N ALA A 238 -3.82 0.58 10.30
CA ALA A 238 -4.69 -0.38 10.98
C ALA A 238 -4.10 -0.63 12.37
N VAL A 239 -4.89 -0.43 13.42
CA VAL A 239 -4.49 -0.64 14.80
C VAL A 239 -5.36 -1.71 15.42
N GLN A 240 -4.73 -2.78 15.93
CA GLN A 240 -5.42 -3.76 16.76
C GLN A 240 -5.34 -3.32 18.20
N GLU A 241 -6.49 -3.10 18.83
CA GLU A 241 -6.56 -2.76 20.25
C GLU A 241 -6.49 -4.04 21.12
N TRP A 242 -6.02 -3.93 22.36
CA TRP A 242 -5.81 -5.09 23.26
C TRP A 242 -7.05 -5.95 23.54
N ASN A 243 -8.24 -5.37 23.40
CA ASN A 243 -9.53 -6.04 23.61
C ASN A 243 -10.09 -6.71 22.35
N GLN A 244 -9.44 -6.55 21.19
CA GLN A 244 -9.90 -7.08 19.92
C GLN A 244 -9.14 -8.36 19.55
N ASN A 245 -9.89 -9.33 19.03
CA ASN A 245 -9.36 -10.53 18.39
C ASN A 245 -9.90 -10.58 16.95
N ASP A 246 -9.01 -10.74 15.97
CA ASP A 246 -9.31 -10.88 14.54
C ASP A 246 -10.01 -9.66 13.90
N THR A 247 -9.93 -8.48 14.52
CA THR A 247 -10.38 -7.21 13.94
C THR A 247 -9.35 -6.11 14.18
N TYR A 248 -9.31 -5.13 13.29
CA TYR A 248 -8.49 -3.92 13.42
C TYR A 248 -9.37 -2.67 13.29
N ASN A 249 -8.97 -1.60 13.94
CA ASN A 249 -9.54 -0.27 13.75
C ASN A 249 -8.72 0.48 12.70
N LEU A 250 -9.38 1.07 11.71
CA LEU A 250 -8.77 1.89 10.67
C LEU A 250 -8.64 3.33 11.15
N TYR A 251 -7.43 3.87 11.07
CA TYR A 251 -7.08 5.23 11.46
C TYR A 251 -6.48 6.01 10.28
N LEU A 252 -6.76 7.31 10.25
CA LEU A 252 -6.28 8.25 9.24
C LEU A 252 -5.43 9.35 9.89
N SER A 253 -4.22 9.55 9.38
CA SER A 253 -3.34 10.60 9.88
C SER A 253 -3.67 12.00 9.36
N ASP A 254 -3.01 13.02 9.90
CA ASP A 254 -2.82 14.29 9.19
C ASP A 254 -1.77 14.14 8.06
N THR A 255 -1.51 15.22 7.31
CA THR A 255 -0.56 15.19 6.19
C THR A 255 0.90 14.96 6.58
N ARG A 256 1.20 14.94 7.89
CA ARG A 256 2.54 14.64 8.42
C ARG A 256 2.64 13.25 9.04
N GLY A 257 1.54 12.49 9.08
CA GLY A 257 1.55 11.15 9.66
C GLY A 257 1.58 11.11 11.19
N ILE A 258 1.28 12.22 11.88
CA ILE A 258 1.45 12.35 13.33
C ILE A 258 0.11 12.12 14.05
N PHE A 259 -0.94 12.79 13.62
CA PHE A 259 -2.21 12.85 14.36
C PHE A 259 -3.27 11.96 13.71
N PHE A 260 -3.56 10.83 14.35
CA PHE A 260 -4.48 9.83 13.83
C PHE A 260 -5.88 9.95 14.40
N THR A 261 -6.88 9.85 13.54
CA THR A 261 -8.31 9.86 13.89
C THR A 261 -8.96 8.58 13.39
N LEU A 262 -9.93 8.08 14.14
CA LEU A 262 -10.67 6.86 13.80
C LEU A 262 -11.50 7.07 12.53
N ALA A 263 -11.35 6.19 11.56
CA ALA A 263 -12.11 6.19 10.31
C ALA A 263 -13.12 5.04 10.24
N MET A 264 -12.75 3.86 10.75
CA MET A 264 -13.65 2.72 10.82
C MET A 264 -13.28 1.78 11.96
N GLU A 265 -14.26 1.31 12.72
CA GLU A 265 -14.07 0.32 13.77
C GLU A 265 -14.28 -1.10 13.25
N ASN A 266 -13.61 -2.07 13.88
CA ASN A 266 -13.84 -3.51 13.71
C ASN A 266 -13.78 -3.99 12.26
N VAL A 267 -12.81 -3.50 11.49
CA VAL A 267 -12.54 -4.00 10.14
C VAL A 267 -12.06 -5.44 10.26
N LYS A 268 -12.67 -6.32 9.47
CA LYS A 268 -12.36 -7.75 9.44
C LYS A 268 -10.95 -7.97 8.88
N THR A 269 -10.24 -8.94 9.44
CA THR A 269 -9.01 -9.46 8.84
C THR A 269 -9.22 -10.83 8.22
N THR A 270 -8.45 -11.11 7.19
CA THR A 270 -8.33 -12.43 6.58
C THR A 270 -6.87 -12.87 6.65
N ARG A 271 -6.62 -14.17 6.82
CA ARG A 271 -5.26 -14.71 6.83
C ARG A 271 -4.90 -15.16 5.42
N GLY A 272 -3.81 -14.62 4.88
CA GLY A 272 -3.23 -15.05 3.61
C GLY A 272 -2.58 -16.43 3.71
N ILE A 273 -2.16 -16.98 2.57
CA ILE A 273 -1.60 -18.34 2.50
C ILE A 273 -0.27 -18.42 3.26
N GLY A 274 0.50 -17.32 3.26
CA GLY A 274 1.72 -17.17 4.05
C GLY A 274 1.52 -16.86 5.54
N GLY A 275 0.28 -16.90 6.05
CA GLY A 275 -0.04 -16.58 7.44
C GLY A 275 -0.10 -15.08 7.78
N ASN A 276 0.20 -14.21 6.80
CA ASN A 276 0.09 -12.76 6.95
C ASN A 276 -1.37 -12.34 7.15
N GLN A 277 -1.63 -11.47 8.12
CA GLN A 277 -2.95 -10.89 8.32
C GLN A 277 -3.17 -9.74 7.33
N MET A 278 -4.19 -9.87 6.48
CA MET A 278 -4.61 -8.84 5.55
C MET A 278 -5.90 -8.19 6.06
N LEU A 279 -6.02 -6.88 5.88
CA LEU A 279 -7.23 -6.15 6.19
C LEU A 279 -8.22 -6.30 5.03
N ASP A 280 -9.49 -6.60 5.31
CA ASP A 280 -10.55 -6.60 4.28
C ASP A 280 -10.93 -5.15 3.93
N LEU A 281 -10.01 -4.45 3.27
CA LEU A 281 -10.12 -3.08 2.79
C LEU A 281 -9.61 -3.03 1.34
N TYR A 282 -10.39 -2.42 0.46
CA TYR A 282 -10.08 -2.30 -0.95
C TYR A 282 -10.17 -0.83 -1.41
N GLU A 283 -9.07 -0.31 -1.95
CA GLU A 283 -9.04 1.01 -2.59
C GLU A 283 -9.44 0.90 -4.06
N VAL A 284 -10.44 1.69 -4.46
CA VAL A 284 -11.01 1.60 -5.80
C VAL A 284 -10.13 2.35 -6.79
N ALA A 285 -9.52 1.63 -7.72
CA ALA A 285 -8.64 2.22 -8.71
C ALA A 285 -9.38 3.19 -9.64
N GLY A 286 -8.80 4.38 -9.86
CA GLY A 286 -9.32 5.40 -10.77
C GLY A 286 -10.23 6.46 -10.13
N ILE A 287 -10.67 6.25 -8.89
CA ILE A 287 -11.48 7.23 -8.13
C ILE A 287 -10.86 7.43 -6.75
N LYS A 288 -10.24 8.59 -6.57
CA LYS A 288 -9.50 8.94 -5.36
C LYS A 288 -10.43 9.09 -4.14
N GLY A 289 -10.01 8.51 -3.01
CA GLY A 289 -10.76 8.56 -1.75
C GLY A 289 -11.96 7.61 -1.67
N MET A 290 -12.16 6.73 -2.66
CA MET A 290 -13.21 5.71 -2.63
C MET A 290 -12.66 4.39 -2.10
N LEU A 291 -13.25 3.89 -1.01
CA LEU A 291 -12.82 2.64 -0.35
C LEU A 291 -14.02 1.74 -0.11
N ILE A 292 -13.78 0.43 -0.11
CA ILE A 292 -14.74 -0.62 0.26
C ILE A 292 -14.12 -1.42 1.39
N ALA A 293 -14.87 -1.67 2.47
CA ALA A 293 -14.36 -2.38 3.65
C ALA A 293 -15.40 -3.35 4.22
N ASN A 294 -14.94 -4.48 4.74
CA ASN A 294 -15.78 -5.40 5.51
C ASN A 294 -15.63 -5.11 7.00
N LYS A 295 -16.74 -4.73 7.64
CA LYS A 295 -16.81 -4.47 9.08
C LYS A 295 -17.52 -5.62 9.77
N ARG A 296 -16.93 -6.09 10.87
CA ARG A 296 -17.60 -6.98 11.83
C ARG A 296 -18.41 -6.13 12.80
N GLN A 297 -19.72 -6.32 12.78
CA GLN A 297 -20.65 -5.71 13.72
C GLN A 297 -21.37 -6.83 14.45
N ASP A 298 -21.18 -6.89 15.78
CA ASP A 298 -21.60 -8.01 16.61
C ASP A 298 -20.98 -9.34 16.12
N SER A 299 -21.79 -10.24 15.57
CA SER A 299 -21.35 -11.50 14.96
C SER A 299 -21.39 -11.49 13.43
N GLN A 300 -21.94 -10.43 12.82
CA GLN A 300 -22.17 -10.36 11.38
C GLN A 300 -21.08 -9.53 10.69
N VAL A 301 -20.67 -9.97 9.51
CA VAL A 301 -19.75 -9.20 8.66
C VAL A 301 -20.56 -8.52 7.57
N LYS A 302 -20.46 -7.20 7.48
CA LYS A 302 -21.15 -6.40 6.46
C LYS A 302 -20.17 -5.56 5.66
N THR A 303 -20.50 -5.29 4.40
CA THR A 303 -19.66 -4.56 3.45
C THR A 303 -20.13 -3.12 3.36
N TYR A 304 -19.19 -2.19 3.50
CA TYR A 304 -19.43 -0.76 3.47
C TYR A 304 -18.58 -0.09 2.39
N ILE A 305 -19.10 1.00 1.84
CA ILE A 305 -18.42 1.86 0.87
C ILE A 305 -18.35 3.29 1.39
N THR A 306 -17.26 3.99 1.09
CA THR A 306 -17.05 5.41 1.36
C THR A 306 -16.59 6.12 0.10
N TYR A 307 -16.97 7.38 -0.06
CA TYR A 307 -16.56 8.27 -1.16
C TYR A 307 -15.75 9.47 -0.65
N ASN A 308 -15.54 9.55 0.66
CA ASN A 308 -14.87 10.66 1.32
C ASN A 308 -13.73 10.16 2.23
N LYS A 309 -12.98 9.17 1.71
CA LYS A 309 -11.74 8.67 2.28
C LYS A 309 -11.88 8.10 3.69
N GLY A 310 -13.03 7.55 4.03
CA GLY A 310 -13.27 6.87 5.31
C GLY A 310 -13.97 7.70 6.38
N ARG A 311 -14.44 8.91 6.05
CA ARG A 311 -15.23 9.72 6.99
C ARG A 311 -16.64 9.18 7.17
N ASP A 312 -17.37 8.97 6.07
CA ASP A 312 -18.74 8.48 6.08
C ASP A 312 -18.81 7.17 5.30
N TRP A 313 -19.44 6.16 5.89
CA TRP A 313 -19.59 4.82 5.34
C TRP A 313 -21.06 4.47 5.18
N ARG A 314 -21.41 3.78 4.08
CA ARG A 314 -22.76 3.27 3.84
C ARG A 314 -22.73 1.82 3.37
N LEU A 315 -23.81 1.09 3.64
CA LEU A 315 -24.01 -0.24 3.09
C LEU A 315 -24.20 -0.19 1.57
N LEU A 316 -23.86 -1.29 0.89
CA LEU A 316 -24.10 -1.46 -0.53
C LEU A 316 -25.57 -1.86 -0.77
N GLN A 317 -26.22 -1.17 -1.70
CA GLN A 317 -27.56 -1.51 -2.14
C GLN A 317 -27.49 -2.79 -2.99
N ALA A 318 -28.36 -3.76 -2.70
CA ALA A 318 -28.50 -4.96 -3.51
C ALA A 318 -29.05 -4.63 -4.91
N PRO A 319 -28.69 -5.43 -5.94
CA PRO A 319 -29.30 -5.30 -7.26
C PRO A 319 -30.83 -5.46 -7.18
N PRO A 320 -31.59 -4.76 -8.03
CA PRO A 320 -33.06 -4.82 -8.01
C PRO A 320 -33.60 -6.16 -8.56
N THR A 321 -32.84 -6.80 -9.45
CA THR A 321 -33.24 -8.04 -10.13
C THR A 321 -32.09 -9.05 -10.16
N ASP A 322 -32.44 -10.33 -10.23
CA ASP A 322 -31.49 -11.43 -10.46
C ASP A 322 -31.15 -11.59 -11.96
N LEU A 323 -30.45 -12.67 -12.31
CA LEU A 323 -30.07 -13.01 -13.70
C LEU A 323 -31.27 -13.36 -14.59
N ASP A 324 -32.33 -13.93 -14.01
CA ASP A 324 -33.56 -14.31 -14.70
C ASP A 324 -34.54 -13.13 -14.83
N GLY A 325 -34.23 -12.00 -14.19
CA GLY A 325 -35.04 -10.79 -14.18
C GLY A 325 -36.12 -10.77 -13.08
N ASN A 326 -36.08 -11.69 -12.12
CA ASN A 326 -36.99 -11.66 -10.97
C ASN A 326 -36.55 -10.57 -9.98
N GLU A 327 -37.52 -9.95 -9.30
CA GLU A 327 -37.24 -8.93 -8.30
C GLU A 327 -36.57 -9.51 -7.04
N ILE A 328 -35.50 -8.87 -6.59
CA ILE A 328 -34.80 -9.22 -5.35
C ILE A 328 -35.31 -8.33 -4.22
N HIS A 329 -36.07 -8.91 -3.28
CA HIS A 329 -36.54 -8.20 -2.10
C HIS A 329 -35.46 -8.13 -1.00
N CYS A 330 -34.54 -7.17 -1.14
CA CYS A 330 -33.47 -6.92 -0.17
C CYS A 330 -33.47 -5.45 0.28
N ILE A 331 -33.80 -5.21 1.54
CA ILE A 331 -34.03 -3.86 2.09
C ILE A 331 -32.99 -3.53 3.16
N LEU A 332 -32.33 -2.38 3.01
CA LEU A 332 -31.39 -1.84 4.00
C LEU A 332 -32.10 -1.45 5.31
N PRO A 333 -31.46 -1.61 6.48
CA PRO A 333 -30.10 -2.11 6.71
C PRO A 333 -30.03 -3.62 7.01
N PHE A 334 -31.16 -4.32 6.93
CA PHE A 334 -31.27 -5.74 7.30
C PHE A 334 -30.70 -6.67 6.24
N CYS A 335 -30.84 -6.31 4.98
CA CYS A 335 -30.28 -7.01 3.83
C CYS A 335 -29.51 -6.02 2.95
N SER A 336 -28.31 -6.40 2.51
CA SER A 336 -27.44 -5.61 1.64
C SER A 336 -26.61 -6.52 0.72
N LEU A 337 -25.93 -5.92 -0.24
CA LEU A 337 -24.89 -6.61 -1.01
C LEU A 337 -23.60 -6.70 -0.18
N HIS A 338 -23.01 -7.88 -0.13
CA HIS A 338 -21.77 -8.16 0.57
C HIS A 338 -20.73 -8.68 -0.40
N LEU A 339 -19.51 -8.14 -0.33
CA LEU A 339 -18.43 -8.45 -1.28
C LEU A 339 -17.25 -9.09 -0.57
N GLN A 340 -16.64 -10.05 -1.24
CA GLN A 340 -15.34 -10.55 -0.87
C GLN A 340 -14.29 -9.57 -1.41
N LEU A 341 -13.42 -9.09 -0.51
CA LEU A 341 -12.44 -8.04 -0.81
C LEU A 341 -11.02 -8.60 -0.92
N GLN A 342 -10.89 -9.92 -1.05
CA GLN A 342 -9.60 -10.60 -1.10
C GLN A 342 -8.95 -10.38 -2.47
N THR A 343 -7.79 -9.75 -2.46
CA THR A 343 -6.94 -9.61 -3.65
C THR A 343 -6.12 -10.89 -3.81
N SER A 344 -5.87 -11.32 -5.04
CA SER A 344 -5.06 -12.50 -5.30
C SER A 344 -3.57 -12.24 -4.98
N GLU A 345 -2.95 -13.15 -4.22
CA GLU A 345 -1.48 -13.18 -4.05
C GLU A 345 -0.77 -13.60 -5.36
N ASN A 346 -1.45 -14.37 -6.21
CA ASN A 346 -0.94 -14.77 -7.51
C ASN A 346 -1.27 -13.68 -8.55
N PRO A 347 -0.26 -13.01 -9.16
CA PRO A 347 -0.49 -11.91 -10.10
C PRO A 347 -1.13 -12.33 -11.43
N TYR A 348 -1.21 -13.64 -11.72
CA TYR A 348 -1.72 -14.16 -12.98
C TYR A 348 -3.21 -14.54 -12.95
N VAL A 349 -3.83 -14.53 -11.78
CA VAL A 349 -5.28 -14.73 -11.61
C VAL A 349 -5.90 -13.44 -11.06
N SER A 350 -7.18 -13.28 -11.35
CA SER A 350 -7.95 -12.15 -10.85
C SER A 350 -8.30 -12.41 -9.38
N GLY A 351 -8.29 -11.38 -8.54
CA GLY A 351 -8.81 -11.50 -7.18
C GLY A 351 -10.34 -11.57 -7.17
N THR A 352 -10.92 -11.74 -5.97
CA THR A 352 -12.38 -11.73 -5.78
C THR A 352 -13.01 -10.37 -6.08
N ILE A 353 -12.22 -9.29 -6.13
CA ILE A 353 -12.63 -7.95 -6.54
C ILE A 353 -11.60 -7.35 -7.50
N SER A 354 -12.07 -6.66 -8.54
CA SER A 354 -11.25 -6.08 -9.60
C SER A 354 -11.71 -4.70 -10.04
N THR A 355 -10.76 -3.76 -10.05
CA THR A 355 -10.91 -2.39 -10.57
C THR A 355 -9.63 -1.98 -11.31
N LYS A 356 -9.73 -1.03 -12.24
CA LYS A 356 -8.59 -0.47 -12.97
C LYS A 356 -8.70 1.04 -13.10
N SER A 357 -7.58 1.74 -12.91
CA SER A 357 -7.51 3.19 -13.08
C SER A 357 -7.79 3.66 -14.51
N SER A 358 -7.57 2.77 -15.50
CA SER A 358 -7.92 3.02 -16.89
C SER A 358 -9.43 3.00 -17.17
N SER A 359 -10.24 2.47 -16.25
CA SER A 359 -11.68 2.21 -16.44
C SER A 359 -12.47 2.65 -15.20
N PRO A 360 -12.43 3.95 -14.85
CA PRO A 360 -13.01 4.46 -13.61
C PRO A 360 -14.52 4.20 -13.56
N GLY A 361 -14.99 3.79 -12.39
CA GLY A 361 -16.40 3.49 -12.12
C GLY A 361 -16.81 2.05 -12.35
N ILE A 362 -16.00 1.23 -13.03
CA ILE A 362 -16.25 -0.20 -13.19
C ILE A 362 -15.65 -0.97 -12.02
N ILE A 363 -16.49 -1.69 -11.29
CA ILE A 363 -16.11 -2.55 -10.16
C ILE A 363 -16.75 -3.91 -10.40
N VAL A 364 -15.94 -4.96 -10.47
CA VAL A 364 -16.43 -6.34 -10.57
C VAL A 364 -16.00 -7.09 -9.31
N ALA A 365 -16.93 -7.77 -8.65
CA ALA A 365 -16.64 -8.45 -7.40
C ALA A 365 -17.50 -9.70 -7.18
N THR A 366 -16.92 -10.71 -6.53
CA THR A 366 -17.60 -11.89 -6.00
C THR A 366 -18.20 -11.56 -4.64
N GLY A 367 -19.41 -12.02 -4.39
CA GLY A 367 -20.14 -11.68 -3.18
C GLY A 367 -21.45 -12.43 -3.00
N ASN A 368 -22.25 -11.99 -2.06
CA ASN A 368 -23.59 -12.52 -1.81
C ASN A 368 -24.56 -11.41 -1.40
N ILE A 369 -25.86 -11.67 -1.54
CA ILE A 369 -26.93 -10.79 -1.07
C ILE A 369 -27.51 -11.41 0.19
N GLY A 370 -27.64 -10.64 1.26
CA GLY A 370 -28.20 -11.15 2.52
C GLY A 370 -27.95 -10.24 3.71
N ALA A 371 -28.08 -10.81 4.91
CA ALA A 371 -27.85 -10.11 6.16
C ALA A 371 -26.37 -10.02 6.55
N GLU A 372 -25.53 -10.91 6.02
CA GLU A 372 -24.09 -10.95 6.27
C GLU A 372 -23.30 -11.51 5.08
N LEU A 373 -21.99 -11.28 5.09
CA LEU A 373 -21.05 -11.85 4.12
C LEU A 373 -20.94 -13.36 4.32
N SER A 374 -21.20 -14.11 3.24
CA SER A 374 -21.06 -15.56 3.13
C SER A 374 -20.00 -15.91 2.09
N TYR A 375 -19.29 -17.01 2.33
CA TYR A 375 -18.40 -17.64 1.34
C TYR A 375 -19.07 -18.79 0.59
N ASN A 376 -20.26 -19.20 1.02
CA ASN A 376 -21.08 -20.20 0.36
C ASN A 376 -22.17 -19.51 -0.48
N ASN A 377 -22.48 -20.10 -1.63
CA ASN A 377 -23.52 -19.63 -2.54
C ASN A 377 -23.28 -18.17 -2.99
N VAL A 378 -22.09 -17.93 -3.52
CA VAL A 378 -21.61 -16.61 -3.93
C VAL A 378 -21.82 -16.42 -5.42
N GLY A 379 -22.23 -15.23 -5.82
CA GLY A 379 -22.35 -14.81 -7.21
C GLY A 379 -21.39 -13.68 -7.53
N MET A 380 -21.30 -13.33 -8.80
CA MET A 380 -20.52 -12.18 -9.26
C MET A 380 -21.41 -11.00 -9.59
N PHE A 381 -20.93 -9.81 -9.21
CA PHE A 381 -21.63 -8.55 -9.37
C PHE A 381 -20.75 -7.52 -10.07
N VAL A 382 -21.37 -6.65 -10.85
CA VAL A 382 -20.73 -5.51 -11.49
C VAL A 382 -21.44 -4.22 -11.12
N SER A 383 -20.65 -3.17 -10.91
CA SER A 383 -21.12 -1.79 -10.90
C SER A 383 -20.38 -1.02 -11.99
N SER A 384 -21.11 -0.20 -12.74
CA SER A 384 -20.55 0.64 -13.82
C SER A 384 -20.51 2.14 -13.45
N ASP A 385 -21.02 2.48 -12.27
CA ASP A 385 -21.23 3.85 -11.76
C ASP A 385 -20.61 4.07 -10.38
N ALA A 386 -19.47 3.40 -10.13
CA ALA A 386 -18.69 3.48 -8.89
C ALA A 386 -19.47 3.06 -7.64
N GLY A 387 -20.18 1.94 -7.68
CA GLY A 387 -20.83 1.33 -6.52
C GLY A 387 -22.15 1.98 -6.09
N ASN A 388 -22.75 2.82 -6.94
CA ASN A 388 -24.09 3.36 -6.68
C ASN A 388 -25.16 2.33 -7.04
N THR A 389 -25.03 1.68 -8.21
CA THR A 389 -25.89 0.59 -8.65
C THR A 389 -25.07 -0.66 -8.96
N TRP A 390 -25.65 -1.82 -8.64
CA TRP A 390 -25.05 -3.13 -8.84
C TRP A 390 -25.96 -4.01 -9.68
N ARG A 391 -25.36 -4.97 -10.39
CA ARG A 391 -26.05 -6.00 -11.19
C ARG A 391 -25.35 -7.33 -10.98
N GLN A 392 -26.11 -8.41 -10.91
CA GLN A 392 -25.54 -9.76 -10.93
C GLN A 392 -25.14 -10.12 -12.37
N ILE A 393 -24.00 -10.80 -12.54
CA ILE A 393 -23.47 -11.18 -13.86
C ILE A 393 -23.20 -12.69 -14.00
N PHE A 394 -22.86 -13.39 -12.92
CA PHE A 394 -22.67 -14.85 -12.91
C PHE A 394 -23.11 -15.44 -11.57
N GLU A 395 -23.55 -16.70 -11.58
CA GLU A 395 -23.81 -17.50 -10.36
C GLU A 395 -22.55 -18.13 -9.79
N GLU A 396 -21.53 -18.35 -10.63
CA GLU A 396 -20.25 -18.94 -10.24
C GLU A 396 -19.13 -17.90 -10.32
N GLU A 397 -18.07 -18.13 -9.56
CA GLU A 397 -16.89 -17.29 -9.57
C GLU A 397 -16.05 -17.46 -10.84
N HIS A 398 -15.66 -16.32 -11.43
CA HIS A 398 -14.81 -16.23 -12.61
C HIS A 398 -13.70 -15.21 -12.37
N ASN A 399 -12.55 -15.49 -12.96
CA ASN A 399 -11.49 -14.51 -13.06
C ASN A 399 -11.83 -13.44 -14.12
N ILE A 400 -11.61 -12.17 -13.80
CA ILE A 400 -11.92 -11.03 -14.68
C ILE A 400 -10.66 -10.30 -15.14
N TRP A 401 -10.60 -9.98 -16.43
CA TRP A 401 -9.59 -9.11 -17.02
C TRP A 401 -10.22 -7.97 -17.82
N PHE A 402 -9.53 -6.83 -17.83
CA PHE A 402 -9.91 -5.62 -18.57
C PHE A 402 -9.06 -5.54 -19.84
N LEU A 403 -9.70 -5.56 -21.00
CA LEU A 403 -9.06 -5.36 -22.30
C LEU A 403 -9.20 -3.90 -22.74
N ASP A 404 -8.22 -3.42 -23.52
CA ASP A 404 -8.23 -2.08 -24.14
C ASP A 404 -8.69 -0.97 -23.18
N ARG A 405 -8.05 -0.88 -21.99
CA ARG A 405 -8.37 0.13 -20.96
C ARG A 405 -9.85 0.10 -20.52
N GLY A 406 -10.48 -1.07 -20.49
CA GLY A 406 -11.88 -1.26 -20.08
C GLY A 406 -12.86 -1.25 -21.23
N GLY A 407 -12.37 -1.38 -22.47
CA GLY A 407 -13.23 -1.58 -23.61
C GLY A 407 -14.00 -2.91 -23.55
N ALA A 408 -13.35 -3.98 -23.11
CA ALA A 408 -14.05 -5.24 -22.90
C ALA A 408 -13.67 -5.85 -21.55
N LEU A 409 -14.63 -6.54 -20.96
CA LEU A 409 -14.44 -7.39 -19.80
C LEU A 409 -14.38 -8.83 -20.26
N VAL A 410 -13.37 -9.57 -19.83
CA VAL A 410 -13.20 -10.99 -20.12
C VAL A 410 -13.36 -11.77 -18.82
N ALA A 411 -14.22 -12.78 -18.82
CA ALA A 411 -14.39 -13.71 -17.70
C ALA A 411 -14.01 -15.13 -18.10
N VAL A 412 -13.19 -15.78 -17.27
CA VAL A 412 -12.79 -17.19 -17.44
C VAL A 412 -13.01 -17.92 -16.12
N LYS A 413 -13.50 -19.16 -16.18
CA LYS A 413 -13.67 -20.00 -15.00
C LYS A 413 -12.35 -20.14 -14.23
N GLN A 414 -12.46 -20.36 -12.92
CA GLN A 414 -11.29 -20.53 -12.04
C GLN A 414 -10.39 -21.71 -12.45
N PRO A 415 -9.10 -21.69 -12.05
CA PRO A 415 -8.12 -22.71 -12.43
C PRO A 415 -8.49 -24.13 -12.00
N SER A 416 -9.39 -24.30 -11.03
CA SER A 416 -9.86 -25.60 -10.53
C SER A 416 -10.75 -26.36 -11.52
N VAL A 417 -11.29 -25.68 -12.53
CA VAL A 417 -12.22 -26.28 -13.50
C VAL A 417 -11.65 -26.14 -14.91
N PRO A 418 -11.45 -27.25 -15.66
CA PRO A 418 -10.95 -27.17 -17.00
C PRO A 418 -11.99 -26.51 -17.91
N THR A 419 -11.57 -25.53 -18.69
CA THR A 419 -12.47 -24.78 -19.59
C THR A 419 -11.86 -24.64 -20.97
N ARG A 420 -12.71 -24.53 -21.98
CA ARG A 420 -12.35 -24.15 -23.35
C ARG A 420 -13.08 -22.88 -23.81
N HIS A 421 -13.88 -22.30 -22.91
CA HIS A 421 -14.73 -21.16 -23.17
C HIS A 421 -14.29 -19.97 -22.31
N LEU A 422 -14.39 -18.78 -22.90
CA LEU A 422 -14.28 -17.51 -22.22
C LEU A 422 -15.53 -16.68 -22.50
N TRP A 423 -15.87 -15.77 -21.61
CA TRP A 423 -16.98 -14.84 -21.77
C TRP A 423 -16.43 -13.45 -22.00
N VAL A 424 -17.05 -12.69 -22.92
CA VAL A 424 -16.67 -11.31 -23.20
C VAL A 424 -17.89 -10.41 -23.13
N SER A 425 -17.74 -9.25 -22.48
CA SER A 425 -18.72 -8.17 -22.48
C SER A 425 -18.10 -6.90 -23.03
N PHE A 426 -18.82 -6.23 -23.93
CA PHE A 426 -18.42 -4.94 -24.55
C PHE A 426 -19.23 -3.75 -24.02
N ASP A 427 -20.17 -4.00 -23.12
CA ASP A 427 -21.17 -3.05 -22.64
C ASP A 427 -21.16 -2.90 -21.11
N GLU A 428 -19.95 -2.98 -20.53
CA GLU A 428 -19.69 -2.81 -19.10
C GLU A 428 -20.36 -3.89 -18.22
N GLY A 429 -20.47 -5.12 -18.74
CA GLY A 429 -20.97 -6.29 -18.03
C GLY A 429 -22.48 -6.50 -18.11
N ARG A 430 -23.19 -5.79 -19.00
CA ARG A 430 -24.65 -5.94 -19.15
C ARG A 430 -25.02 -7.16 -19.99
N GLN A 431 -24.26 -7.45 -21.03
CA GLN A 431 -24.40 -8.63 -21.86
C GLN A 431 -23.06 -9.34 -22.00
N TRP A 432 -23.10 -10.67 -21.94
CA TRP A 432 -21.95 -11.55 -22.04
C TRP A 432 -22.12 -12.50 -23.21
N SER A 433 -21.09 -12.57 -24.07
CA SER A 433 -21.03 -13.48 -25.20
C SER A 433 -19.96 -14.54 -24.95
N GLN A 434 -20.30 -15.81 -25.20
CA GLN A 434 -19.39 -16.93 -25.01
C GLN A 434 -18.56 -17.18 -26.27
N TYR A 435 -17.25 -17.35 -26.12
CA TYR A 435 -16.31 -17.69 -27.19
C TYR A 435 -15.49 -18.91 -26.82
N THR A 436 -15.10 -19.69 -27.83
CA THR A 436 -14.27 -20.89 -27.66
C THR A 436 -12.83 -20.57 -28.06
N PHE A 437 -11.88 -20.74 -27.12
CA PHE A 437 -10.47 -20.41 -27.36
C PHE A 437 -9.59 -21.65 -27.64
N SER A 438 -10.09 -22.86 -27.34
CA SER A 438 -9.39 -24.12 -27.55
C SER A 438 -10.35 -25.23 -27.96
N SER A 439 -9.87 -26.22 -28.72
CA SER A 439 -10.63 -27.44 -29.01
C SER A 439 -10.71 -28.36 -27.80
N VAL A 440 -9.66 -28.38 -26.97
CA VAL A 440 -9.52 -29.22 -25.77
C VAL A 440 -9.60 -28.35 -24.50
N PRO A 441 -10.36 -28.77 -23.47
CA PRO A 441 -10.41 -28.06 -22.19
C PRO A 441 -9.02 -27.92 -21.55
N LEU A 442 -8.73 -26.74 -21.04
CA LEU A 442 -7.46 -26.37 -20.40
C LEU A 442 -7.73 -25.96 -18.94
N PHE A 443 -6.90 -26.43 -18.01
CA PHE A 443 -6.80 -25.83 -16.68
C PHE A 443 -6.02 -24.53 -16.82
N VAL A 444 -6.71 -23.40 -16.71
CA VAL A 444 -6.12 -22.07 -16.90
C VAL A 444 -5.47 -21.63 -15.59
N ASP A 445 -4.16 -21.79 -15.47
CA ASP A 445 -3.39 -21.42 -14.27
C ASP A 445 -3.22 -19.90 -14.15
N GLY A 446 -3.25 -19.19 -15.28
CA GLY A 446 -3.23 -17.74 -15.28
C GLY A 446 -3.31 -17.12 -16.67
N VAL A 447 -3.49 -15.80 -16.69
CA VAL A 447 -3.63 -15.01 -17.90
C VAL A 447 -2.80 -13.76 -17.79
N LEU A 448 -2.05 -13.48 -18.86
CA LEU A 448 -1.30 -12.26 -19.05
C LEU A 448 -2.02 -11.40 -20.09
N VAL A 449 -2.23 -10.13 -19.76
CA VAL A 449 -2.81 -9.16 -20.68
C VAL A 449 -1.77 -8.08 -20.95
N GLU A 450 -1.29 -8.03 -22.19
CA GLU A 450 -0.44 -6.94 -22.64
C GLU A 450 -1.35 -5.80 -23.12
N ALA A 451 -1.42 -4.73 -22.33
CA ALA A 451 -2.17 -3.51 -22.68
C ALA A 451 -1.23 -2.49 -23.34
N GLY A 452 -0.69 -2.84 -24.50
CA GLY A 452 0.08 -1.93 -25.34
C GLY A 452 -0.83 -1.14 -26.30
N ALA A 453 -0.36 0.03 -26.76
CA ALA A 453 -1.05 0.78 -27.82
C ALA A 453 -0.96 0.08 -29.19
N GLU A 454 0.08 -0.73 -29.40
CA GLU A 454 0.38 -1.38 -30.68
C GLU A 454 0.00 -2.87 -30.70
N ASN A 455 0.06 -3.53 -29.54
CA ASN A 455 -0.15 -4.96 -29.37
C ASN A 455 -1.30 -5.22 -28.39
N GLN A 456 -2.32 -5.92 -28.89
CA GLN A 456 -3.53 -6.28 -28.18
C GLN A 456 -3.58 -7.80 -28.03
N ILE A 457 -2.77 -8.30 -27.09
CA ILE A 457 -2.52 -9.72 -26.92
C ILE A 457 -2.88 -10.15 -25.50
N MET A 458 -3.60 -11.26 -25.43
CA MET A 458 -3.94 -11.96 -24.20
C MET A 458 -3.34 -13.36 -24.29
N THR A 459 -2.57 -13.77 -23.29
CA THR A 459 -1.90 -15.07 -23.27
C THR A 459 -2.38 -15.88 -22.09
N PHE A 460 -3.04 -17.00 -22.37
CA PHE A 460 -3.42 -17.97 -21.36
C PHE A 460 -2.28 -18.97 -21.22
N PHE A 461 -1.95 -19.35 -19.99
CA PHE A 461 -1.04 -20.44 -19.73
C PHE A 461 -1.67 -21.42 -18.75
N GLY A 462 -1.39 -22.70 -18.95
CA GLY A 462 -2.05 -23.75 -18.21
C GLY A 462 -1.59 -25.14 -18.64
N HIS A 463 -2.39 -26.14 -18.30
CA HIS A 463 -2.10 -27.54 -18.62
C HIS A 463 -3.39 -28.30 -18.97
N PHE A 464 -3.30 -29.33 -19.81
CA PHE A 464 -4.46 -30.19 -20.14
C PHE A 464 -4.79 -31.17 -19.02
N SER A 465 -3.78 -31.59 -18.27
CA SER A 465 -3.90 -32.45 -17.09
C SER A 465 -2.73 -32.20 -16.14
N HIS A 466 -2.84 -32.55 -14.86
CA HIS A 466 -1.76 -32.33 -13.89
C HIS A 466 -0.43 -33.05 -14.23
N ARG A 467 -0.41 -33.91 -15.25
CA ARG A 467 0.79 -34.61 -15.74
C ARG A 467 1.21 -34.20 -17.15
N SER A 468 0.49 -33.27 -17.79
CA SER A 468 0.82 -32.82 -19.15
C SER A 468 1.82 -31.68 -19.13
N GLU A 469 2.48 -31.48 -20.27
CA GLU A 469 3.30 -30.30 -20.53
C GLU A 469 2.47 -29.00 -20.47
N TRP A 470 3.16 -27.91 -20.15
CA TRP A 470 2.60 -26.56 -20.18
C TRP A 470 2.12 -26.19 -21.58
N GLN A 471 0.97 -25.52 -21.64
CA GLN A 471 0.35 -25.02 -22.85
C GLN A 471 0.20 -23.51 -22.76
N LEU A 472 0.46 -22.83 -23.89
CA LEU A 472 0.22 -21.40 -24.03
C LEU A 472 -0.74 -21.17 -25.19
N ILE A 473 -1.78 -20.37 -24.92
CA ILE A 473 -2.74 -19.95 -25.93
C ILE A 473 -2.67 -18.44 -26.05
N LYS A 474 -2.16 -17.99 -27.20
CA LYS A 474 -2.12 -16.58 -27.57
C LYS A 474 -3.42 -16.21 -28.27
N ILE A 475 -4.09 -15.18 -27.75
CA ILE A 475 -5.31 -14.61 -28.32
C ILE A 475 -5.00 -13.19 -28.78
N ASP A 476 -5.06 -12.97 -30.09
CA ASP A 476 -4.99 -11.64 -30.69
C ASP A 476 -6.41 -11.05 -30.77
N TYR A 477 -6.66 -10.01 -30.00
CA TYR A 477 -7.96 -9.34 -29.95
C TYR A 477 -7.96 -8.01 -30.73
N LYS A 478 -6.91 -7.72 -31.51
CA LYS A 478 -6.80 -6.51 -32.34
C LYS A 478 -7.93 -6.37 -33.35
N ALA A 479 -8.40 -7.49 -33.89
CA ALA A 479 -9.51 -7.51 -34.84
C ALA A 479 -10.83 -6.98 -34.24
N ILE A 480 -11.01 -7.05 -32.92
CA ILE A 480 -12.21 -6.58 -32.23
C ILE A 480 -12.28 -5.04 -32.27
N PHE A 481 -11.13 -4.39 -32.05
CA PHE A 481 -11.02 -2.94 -32.03
C PHE A 481 -10.29 -2.45 -33.30
N SER A 482 -10.92 -2.60 -34.47
CA SER A 482 -10.25 -2.32 -35.75
C SER A 482 -10.05 -0.84 -36.08
N ARG A 483 -10.84 0.05 -35.46
CA ARG A 483 -10.79 1.51 -35.69
C ARG A 483 -10.48 2.29 -34.42
N LYS A 484 -9.93 3.49 -34.56
CA LYS A 484 -9.78 4.44 -33.45
C LYS A 484 -11.13 5.06 -33.10
N CYS A 485 -11.34 5.36 -31.82
CA CYS A 485 -12.56 6.02 -31.36
C CYS A 485 -12.63 7.47 -31.85
N THR A 486 -13.82 7.89 -32.31
CA THR A 486 -14.15 9.29 -32.64
C THR A 486 -14.94 9.93 -31.50
N GLU A 487 -15.20 11.24 -31.55
CA GLU A 487 -15.94 11.95 -30.50
C GLU A 487 -17.33 11.34 -30.22
N GLU A 488 -17.98 10.78 -31.24
CA GLU A 488 -19.30 10.13 -31.14
C GLU A 488 -19.27 8.81 -30.34
N ASP A 489 -18.10 8.17 -30.24
CA ASP A 489 -17.92 6.93 -29.48
C ASP A 489 -17.80 7.15 -27.99
N TYR A 490 -17.70 8.41 -27.55
CA TYR A 490 -17.58 8.75 -26.15
C TYR A 490 -18.91 9.20 -25.53
N GLN A 491 -19.02 8.95 -24.24
CA GLN A 491 -20.06 9.50 -23.39
C GLN A 491 -19.43 10.12 -22.14
N THR A 492 -20.08 11.16 -21.63
CA THR A 492 -19.71 11.75 -20.35
C THR A 492 -20.43 11.04 -19.22
N TRP A 493 -19.70 10.67 -18.18
CA TRP A 493 -20.25 10.13 -16.94
C TRP A 493 -19.86 11.04 -15.77
N HIS A 494 -20.84 11.41 -14.96
CA HIS A 494 -20.64 12.23 -13.78
C HIS A 494 -20.47 11.35 -12.55
N LEU A 495 -19.36 11.51 -11.84
CA LEU A 495 -19.19 10.86 -10.55
C LEU A 495 -20.14 11.50 -9.54
N HIS A 496 -20.88 10.67 -8.81
CA HIS A 496 -21.75 11.11 -7.73
C HIS A 496 -21.82 10.07 -6.62
N ASN A 497 -22.25 10.48 -5.43
CA ASN A 497 -22.62 9.60 -4.33
C ASN A 497 -24.11 9.80 -4.03
N GLN A 498 -24.96 8.81 -4.36
CA GLN A 498 -26.41 8.87 -4.14
C GLN A 498 -27.06 10.17 -4.69
N GLY A 499 -26.61 10.61 -5.87
CA GLY A 499 -27.10 11.84 -6.52
C GLY A 499 -26.35 13.13 -6.16
N GLU A 500 -25.48 13.13 -5.14
CA GLU A 500 -24.63 14.29 -4.84
C GLU A 500 -23.39 14.30 -5.76
N PRO A 501 -23.21 15.31 -6.63
CA PRO A 501 -22.13 15.34 -7.62
C PRO A 501 -20.78 15.81 -7.07
N CYS A 502 -20.73 16.37 -5.85
CA CYS A 502 -19.51 16.88 -5.24
C CYS A 502 -18.84 15.80 -4.38
N VAL A 503 -17.95 15.02 -4.98
CA VAL A 503 -17.15 14.00 -4.29
C VAL A 503 -15.74 14.54 -4.06
N MET A 504 -15.23 14.43 -2.82
CA MET A 504 -13.92 15.00 -2.42
C MET A 504 -13.76 16.51 -2.78
N GLY A 505 -14.86 17.26 -2.69
CA GLY A 505 -14.88 18.69 -3.00
C GLY A 505 -14.74 19.03 -4.48
N GLN A 506 -14.95 18.07 -5.39
CA GLN A 506 -14.93 18.28 -6.83
C GLN A 506 -16.14 17.66 -7.52
N LYS A 507 -16.63 18.35 -8.55
CA LYS A 507 -17.52 17.77 -9.56
C LYS A 507 -16.65 17.20 -10.68
N GLN A 508 -16.52 15.88 -10.70
CA GLN A 508 -15.67 15.17 -11.66
C GLN A 508 -16.52 14.62 -12.81
N ILE A 509 -16.10 14.94 -14.03
CA ILE A 509 -16.70 14.44 -15.27
C ILE A 509 -15.67 13.54 -15.95
N TYR A 510 -16.04 12.29 -16.13
CA TYR A 510 -15.23 11.30 -16.82
C TYR A 510 -15.71 11.15 -18.25
N MET A 511 -14.76 11.03 -19.16
CA MET A 511 -15.03 10.52 -20.49
C MET A 511 -14.97 8.99 -20.39
N LYS A 512 -15.98 8.32 -20.93
CA LYS A 512 -16.03 6.86 -21.06
C LYS A 512 -16.37 6.50 -22.49
N ARG A 513 -15.91 5.34 -22.95
CA ARG A 513 -16.41 4.78 -24.21
C ARG A 513 -17.89 4.45 -24.03
N ARG A 514 -18.69 4.71 -25.07
CA ARG A 514 -20.09 4.28 -25.08
C ARG A 514 -20.15 2.76 -24.97
N PRO A 515 -20.95 2.20 -24.05
CA PRO A 515 -21.15 0.76 -23.94
C PRO A 515 -21.60 0.17 -25.28
N GLY A 516 -20.92 -0.88 -25.74
CA GLY A 516 -21.17 -1.54 -27.02
C GLY A 516 -20.38 -1.02 -28.21
N ASN A 517 -19.68 0.12 -28.11
CA ASN A 517 -18.86 0.61 -29.21
C ASN A 517 -17.50 -0.09 -29.25
N HIS A 518 -17.13 -0.61 -30.41
CA HIS A 518 -15.88 -1.33 -30.63
C HIS A 518 -14.86 -0.42 -31.32
N CYS A 519 -14.09 0.32 -30.52
CA CYS A 519 -13.03 1.18 -31.03
C CYS A 519 -11.87 1.28 -30.02
N MET A 520 -10.65 1.47 -30.54
CA MET A 520 -9.44 1.61 -29.73
C MET A 520 -9.35 3.01 -29.15
N LEU A 521 -9.05 3.06 -27.85
CA LEU A 521 -8.71 4.30 -27.17
C LEU A 521 -7.30 4.77 -27.57
N GLY A 522 -7.14 6.07 -27.80
CA GLY A 522 -5.84 6.67 -28.11
C GLY A 522 -4.87 6.65 -26.92
N VAL A 523 -3.57 6.77 -27.20
CA VAL A 523 -2.51 6.81 -26.17
C VAL A 523 -2.66 8.02 -25.24
N ASP A 524 -3.09 9.15 -25.81
CA ASP A 524 -3.28 10.45 -25.12
C ASP A 524 -4.68 10.59 -24.48
N TYR A 525 -5.40 9.48 -24.28
CA TYR A 525 -6.74 9.51 -23.71
C TYR A 525 -6.72 9.94 -22.23
N SER A 526 -7.24 11.14 -21.93
CA SER A 526 -7.53 11.56 -20.57
C SER A 526 -8.89 11.02 -20.12
N THR A 527 -8.89 10.22 -19.06
CA THR A 527 -10.13 9.68 -18.46
C THR A 527 -10.97 10.77 -17.81
N VAL A 528 -10.32 11.81 -17.26
CA VAL A 528 -10.99 12.96 -16.62
C VAL A 528 -11.08 14.10 -17.62
N LEU A 529 -12.31 14.48 -17.97
CA LEU A 529 -12.61 15.59 -18.87
C LEU A 529 -12.53 16.92 -18.12
N SER A 530 -13.15 16.99 -16.93
CA SER A 530 -13.11 18.16 -16.09
C SER A 530 -13.23 17.79 -14.61
N ALA A 531 -12.62 18.63 -13.76
CA ALA A 531 -12.69 18.52 -12.31
C ALA A 531 -12.88 19.92 -11.73
N GLU A 532 -14.14 20.32 -11.58
CA GLU A 532 -14.50 21.65 -11.07
C GLU A 532 -14.56 21.61 -9.55
N SER A 533 -13.97 22.61 -8.88
CA SER A 533 -13.99 22.68 -7.42
C SER A 533 -15.36 23.10 -6.89
N CYS A 534 -15.90 22.37 -5.93
CA CYS A 534 -17.16 22.69 -5.27
C CYS A 534 -16.98 23.73 -4.15
N ILE A 535 -18.11 24.30 -3.71
CA ILE A 535 -18.18 24.99 -2.42
C ILE A 535 -18.04 23.96 -1.30
N CYS A 536 -17.24 24.28 -0.28
CA CYS A 536 -17.10 23.41 0.87
C CYS A 536 -18.41 23.33 1.63
N ARG A 537 -18.79 22.12 2.01
CA ARG A 537 -19.89 21.78 2.91
C ARG A 537 -19.35 21.13 4.19
N ALA A 538 -20.22 20.91 5.16
CA ALA A 538 -19.84 20.18 6.38
C ALA A 538 -19.26 18.79 6.08
N HIS A 539 -19.66 18.17 4.95
CA HIS A 539 -19.22 16.84 4.47
C HIS A 539 -17.78 16.81 3.92
N ASP A 540 -17.10 17.96 3.83
CA ASP A 540 -15.69 18.07 3.44
C ASP A 540 -14.72 18.14 4.64
N PHE A 541 -15.23 18.17 5.87
CA PHE A 541 -14.46 18.26 7.12
C PHE A 541 -14.70 17.09 8.08
N GLU A 542 -13.64 16.37 8.45
CA GLU A 542 -13.68 15.33 9.48
C GLU A 542 -13.35 15.89 10.88
N CYS A 543 -13.57 15.07 11.92
CA CYS A 543 -13.17 15.45 13.27
C CYS A 543 -11.64 15.46 13.39
N ASP A 544 -11.11 16.45 14.08
CA ASP A 544 -9.67 16.55 14.34
C ASP A 544 -9.24 15.64 15.50
N TYR A 545 -7.93 15.49 15.71
CA TYR A 545 -7.39 14.67 16.79
C TYR A 545 -7.94 15.06 18.16
N GLY A 546 -8.47 14.07 18.89
CA GLY A 546 -9.08 14.27 20.19
C GLY A 546 -10.53 14.77 20.14
N TYR A 547 -11.14 14.82 18.96
CA TYR A 547 -12.56 15.08 18.79
C TYR A 547 -13.25 13.87 18.18
N GLU A 548 -14.45 13.58 18.68
CA GLU A 548 -15.29 12.50 18.20
C GLU A 548 -16.63 13.04 17.73
N ARG A 549 -17.19 12.38 16.73
CA ARG A 549 -18.51 12.72 16.20
C ARG A 549 -19.58 12.19 17.13
N ARG A 550 -20.47 13.08 17.59
CA ARG A 550 -21.63 12.70 18.41
C ARG A 550 -22.84 12.37 17.53
N SER A 551 -23.92 11.90 18.13
CA SER A 551 -25.17 11.56 17.44
C SER A 551 -25.82 12.75 16.71
N ASP A 552 -25.49 13.98 17.11
CA ASP A 552 -25.91 15.22 16.43
C ASP A 552 -25.08 15.52 15.16
N GLY A 553 -24.08 14.68 14.84
CA GLY A 553 -23.20 14.84 13.69
C GLY A 553 -22.04 15.82 13.89
N ASN A 554 -21.98 16.50 15.05
CA ASN A 554 -20.94 17.48 15.37
C ASN A 554 -19.73 16.82 16.05
N CYS A 555 -18.54 17.34 15.77
CA CYS A 555 -17.30 16.97 16.44
C CYS A 555 -17.20 17.71 17.77
N ARG A 556 -17.01 16.96 18.87
CA ARG A 556 -16.80 17.52 20.22
C ARG A 556 -15.57 16.87 20.84
N PRO A 557 -14.87 17.57 21.77
CA PRO A 557 -13.73 16.99 22.46
C PRO A 557 -14.12 15.67 23.12
N SER A 558 -13.30 14.65 22.90
CA SER A 558 -13.41 13.38 23.58
C SER A 558 -13.06 13.53 25.05
N PHE A 559 -13.55 12.62 25.89
CA PHE A 559 -13.41 12.73 27.36
C PHE A 559 -11.95 12.79 27.85
N TRP A 560 -11.00 12.24 27.08
CA TRP A 560 -9.57 12.16 27.39
C TRP A 560 -8.75 13.30 26.79
N PHE A 561 -9.35 14.09 25.91
CA PHE A 561 -8.67 15.17 25.20
C PHE A 561 -9.11 16.51 25.76
N ASN A 562 -8.11 17.32 26.11
CA ASN A 562 -8.33 18.69 26.53
C ASN A 562 -7.77 19.64 25.46
N PRO A 563 -8.61 20.37 24.72
CA PRO A 563 -8.15 21.30 23.68
C PRO A 563 -7.11 22.32 24.17
N TYR A 564 -7.15 22.69 25.46
CA TYR A 564 -6.18 23.61 26.05
C TYR A 564 -4.76 23.04 26.14
N THR A 565 -4.54 21.72 25.99
CA THR A 565 -3.19 21.14 26.03
C THR A 565 -2.37 21.43 24.77
N VAL A 566 -2.99 21.66 23.60
CA VAL A 566 -2.26 21.97 22.36
C VAL A 566 -1.53 23.32 22.46
N SER A 567 -2.09 24.24 23.25
CA SER A 567 -1.39 25.48 23.56
C SER A 567 -0.07 25.25 24.32
N ARG A 568 0.14 24.06 24.94
CA ARG A 568 1.28 23.74 25.83
C ARG A 568 2.60 23.48 25.16
N SER A 569 2.58 23.02 23.93
CA SER A 569 3.78 22.73 23.13
C SER A 569 4.24 23.90 22.25
N CYS A 570 3.61 25.08 22.36
CA CYS A 570 3.98 26.23 21.55
C CYS A 570 4.95 27.19 22.28
N SER A 571 6.02 27.62 21.59
CA SER A 571 6.98 28.61 22.10
C SER A 571 6.51 30.05 21.88
N GLN A 572 7.04 30.97 22.69
CA GLN A 572 6.63 32.37 22.72
C GLN A 572 7.02 33.10 21.42
N GLY A 573 6.12 33.92 20.88
CA GLY A 573 6.31 34.64 19.60
C GLY A 573 5.90 33.83 18.36
N GLN A 574 5.68 32.53 18.51
CA GLN A 574 5.07 31.71 17.47
C GLN A 574 3.54 31.84 17.49
N ASN A 575 2.94 31.51 16.35
CA ASN A 575 1.50 31.37 16.23
C ASN A 575 1.19 29.88 16.12
N PHE A 576 0.16 29.42 16.84
CA PHE A 576 -0.37 28.08 16.69
C PHE A 576 -1.73 28.12 16.00
N PHE A 577 -2.10 27.03 15.36
CA PHE A 577 -3.44 26.87 14.81
C PHE A 577 -4.31 26.21 15.87
N ASN A 578 -5.23 26.98 16.45
CA ASN A 578 -6.20 26.46 17.38
C ASN A 578 -7.31 25.74 16.59
N SER A 579 -7.42 24.43 16.82
CA SER A 579 -8.42 23.60 16.16
C SER A 579 -9.83 23.97 16.61
N THR A 580 -10.76 24.00 15.67
CA THR A 580 -12.20 24.15 15.95
C THR A 580 -12.85 22.81 16.33
N GLY A 581 -12.07 21.73 16.35
CA GLY A 581 -12.53 20.35 16.45
C GLY A 581 -12.71 19.65 15.10
N TYR A 582 -12.46 20.37 14.01
CA TYR A 582 -12.59 19.86 12.65
C TYR A 582 -11.30 20.09 11.87
N ARG A 583 -11.02 19.19 10.94
CA ARG A 583 -10.00 19.36 9.92
C ARG A 583 -10.55 19.00 8.56
N LYS A 584 -10.03 19.65 7.52
CA LYS A 584 -10.45 19.35 6.15
C LYS A 584 -9.94 17.96 5.76
N VAL A 585 -10.79 17.14 5.14
CA VAL A 585 -10.39 15.84 4.61
C VAL A 585 -9.22 16.03 3.65
N VAL A 586 -8.15 15.25 3.81
CA VAL A 586 -6.92 15.41 3.02
C VAL A 586 -7.22 15.17 1.54
N LEU A 587 -6.63 15.99 0.66
CA LEU A 587 -6.89 16.07 -0.78
C LEU A 587 -8.30 16.51 -1.21
N ASN A 588 -9.18 16.88 -0.29
CA ASN A 588 -10.45 17.50 -0.67
C ASN A 588 -10.18 18.87 -1.32
N ASN A 589 -10.75 19.13 -2.50
CA ASN A 589 -10.44 20.33 -3.29
C ASN A 589 -11.53 21.42 -3.23
N CYS A 590 -12.41 21.38 -2.23
CA CYS A 590 -13.39 22.45 -2.05
C CYS A 590 -12.72 23.80 -1.71
N THR A 591 -13.29 24.92 -2.17
CA THR A 591 -12.62 26.24 -2.13
C THR A 591 -13.27 27.28 -1.20
N LYS A 592 -14.61 27.44 -1.26
CA LYS A 592 -15.40 28.50 -0.57
C LYS A 592 -16.43 27.90 0.40
N GLY A 593 -17.36 28.68 0.94
CA GLY A 593 -18.47 28.18 1.75
C GLY A 593 -18.13 28.08 3.24
N VAL A 594 -18.48 26.97 3.89
CA VAL A 594 -18.30 26.81 5.35
C VAL A 594 -16.84 26.63 5.80
N LYS A 595 -15.89 26.76 4.87
CA LYS A 595 -14.46 26.57 5.12
C LYS A 595 -13.98 27.42 6.30
N GLU A 596 -14.32 28.70 6.33
CA GLU A 596 -13.88 29.64 7.37
C GLU A 596 -14.42 29.31 8.76
N ILE A 597 -15.54 28.58 8.84
CA ILE A 597 -16.16 28.15 10.09
C ILE A 597 -15.37 26.98 10.70
N TYR A 598 -14.98 26.02 9.87
CA TYR A 598 -14.36 24.77 10.31
C TYR A 598 -12.82 24.79 10.31
N THR A 599 -12.17 25.64 9.52
CA THR A 599 -10.70 25.69 9.53
C THR A 599 -10.15 26.20 10.86
N ALA A 600 -9.04 25.61 11.29
CA ALA A 600 -8.32 26.04 12.50
C ALA A 600 -7.95 27.53 12.43
N ARG A 601 -8.08 28.22 13.57
CA ARG A 601 -7.85 29.66 13.68
C ARG A 601 -6.43 29.92 14.17
N LYS A 602 -5.71 30.79 13.46
CA LYS A 602 -4.37 31.21 13.89
C LYS A 602 -4.48 32.05 15.16
N GLN A 603 -3.82 31.64 16.22
CA GLN A 603 -3.78 32.33 17.52
C GLN A 603 -2.33 32.47 17.97
N GLN A 604 -2.04 33.56 18.67
CA GLN A 604 -0.72 33.79 19.24
C GLN A 604 -0.55 32.94 20.49
N CYS A 605 0.64 32.38 20.69
CA CYS A 605 0.89 31.52 21.83
C CYS A 605 0.87 32.33 23.14
N PRO A 606 0.13 31.89 24.17
CA PRO A 606 0.02 32.62 25.43
C PRO A 606 1.35 32.60 26.18
N ASN A 607 1.63 33.67 26.93
CA ASN A 607 2.79 33.73 27.84
C ASN A 607 2.59 32.71 28.96
N ARG A 608 3.58 31.84 29.17
CA ARG A 608 3.49 30.72 30.11
C ARG A 608 4.50 30.86 31.23
N PRO A 609 4.08 30.78 32.51
CA PRO A 609 5.03 30.68 33.61
C PRO A 609 5.69 29.29 33.60
N PRO A 610 6.96 29.18 34.00
CA PRO A 610 7.64 27.89 34.08
C PRO A 610 6.96 26.95 35.08
N LYS A 611 6.80 25.67 34.71
CA LYS A 611 6.17 24.61 35.53
C LYS A 611 6.89 23.28 35.35
N GLY A 612 6.78 22.42 36.37
CA GLY A 612 7.35 21.07 36.33
C GLY A 612 8.88 21.08 36.38
N LEU A 613 9.46 21.89 37.27
CA LEU A 613 10.90 21.90 37.49
C LEU A 613 11.33 20.56 38.09
N VAL A 614 12.19 19.84 37.38
CA VAL A 614 12.79 18.57 37.82
C VAL A 614 14.32 18.74 37.82
N LEU A 615 14.95 18.35 38.93
CA LEU A 615 16.40 18.29 39.06
C LEU A 615 16.82 16.81 39.11
N THR A 616 17.69 16.39 38.19
CA THR A 616 18.25 15.04 38.18
C THR A 616 19.77 15.09 38.12
N THR A 617 20.43 14.00 38.52
CA THR A 617 21.86 13.83 38.26
C THR A 617 22.03 13.10 36.93
N LYS A 618 23.08 13.42 36.17
CA LYS A 618 23.37 12.80 34.87
C LYS A 618 23.39 11.26 34.94
N ASP A 619 23.87 10.72 36.07
CA ASP A 619 24.01 9.28 36.27
C ASP A 619 22.81 8.66 37.01
N GLY A 620 21.76 9.45 37.31
CA GLY A 620 20.55 9.01 38.02
C GLY A 620 20.76 8.61 39.49
N LYS A 621 21.98 8.75 40.03
CA LYS A 621 22.33 8.38 41.40
C LYS A 621 22.19 9.58 42.35
N LEU A 622 21.63 9.33 43.54
CA LEU A 622 21.49 10.30 44.63
C LEU A 622 22.69 10.32 45.60
N THR A 623 23.69 9.47 45.36
CA THR A 623 24.90 9.33 46.18
C THR A 623 26.14 9.58 45.34
N ALA A 624 27.09 10.36 45.87
CA ALA A 624 28.38 10.62 45.23
C ALA A 624 29.52 10.47 46.24
N ASN A 625 30.68 10.02 45.77
CA ASN A 625 31.88 9.93 46.59
C ASN A 625 32.53 11.32 46.72
N ARG A 626 33.15 11.60 47.88
CA ARG A 626 33.83 12.87 48.13
C ARG A 626 34.95 13.07 47.10
N GLY A 627 34.95 14.22 46.42
CA GLY A 627 35.93 14.56 45.37
C GLY A 627 35.56 14.11 43.94
N SER A 628 34.36 13.58 43.72
CA SER A 628 33.84 13.25 42.37
C SER A 628 33.03 14.40 41.77
N ASN A 629 33.10 14.56 40.45
CA ASN A 629 32.32 15.57 39.73
C ASN A 629 30.87 15.09 39.59
N VAL A 630 29.92 15.88 40.11
CA VAL A 630 28.49 15.61 39.98
C VAL A 630 27.90 16.58 38.96
N THR A 631 27.24 16.06 37.93
CA THR A 631 26.54 16.88 36.94
C THR A 631 25.04 16.85 37.23
N PHE A 632 24.46 18.02 37.46
CA PHE A 632 23.02 18.19 37.62
C PHE A 632 22.39 18.62 36.30
N LEU A 633 21.26 18.00 35.96
CA LEU A 633 20.42 18.30 34.82
C LEU A 633 19.13 18.92 35.34
N VAL A 634 18.81 20.10 34.83
CA VAL A 634 17.58 20.83 35.16
C VAL A 634 16.64 20.72 33.98
N HIS A 635 15.42 20.24 34.24
CA HIS A 635 14.38 20.13 33.23
C HIS A 635 13.12 20.89 33.66
N PHE A 636 12.40 21.44 32.68
CA PHE A 636 11.07 22.04 32.86
C PHE A 636 10.11 21.35 31.92
N ASP A 637 8.93 20.99 32.42
CA ASP A 637 7.83 20.50 31.59
C ASP A 637 7.23 21.63 30.72
N GLU A 638 7.16 22.85 31.26
CA GLU A 638 6.66 24.04 30.56
C GLU A 638 7.54 25.25 30.93
N GLY A 639 7.87 26.12 29.97
CA GLY A 639 8.61 27.38 30.22
C GLY A 639 9.43 27.84 29.02
N ASP A 640 9.80 29.13 28.97
CA ASP A 640 10.73 29.67 27.98
C ASP A 640 12.11 29.84 28.63
N SER A 641 13.11 29.11 28.13
CA SER A 641 14.45 29.11 28.70
C SER A 641 15.16 30.47 28.52
N MET A 642 14.78 31.25 27.50
CA MET A 642 15.33 32.58 27.21
C MET A 642 14.82 33.69 28.14
N ARG A 643 13.85 33.41 29.02
CA ARG A 643 13.32 34.38 29.99
C ARG A 643 13.17 33.83 31.40
N THR A 644 13.59 32.59 31.62
CA THR A 644 13.56 31.95 32.93
C THR A 644 14.92 32.12 33.59
N ASN A 645 14.94 32.75 34.77
CA ASN A 645 16.12 32.79 35.62
C ASN A 645 16.05 31.62 36.60
N ILE A 646 17.10 30.80 36.64
CA ILE A 646 17.21 29.63 37.49
C ILE A 646 18.27 29.91 38.53
N GLN A 647 17.87 29.96 39.79
CA GLN A 647 18.78 30.05 40.92
C GLN A 647 18.98 28.65 41.49
N LEU A 648 20.22 28.16 41.46
CA LEU A 648 20.64 26.89 42.02
C LEU A 648 21.45 27.15 43.29
N ASP A 649 21.03 26.56 44.40
CA ASP A 649 21.75 26.54 45.67
C ASP A 649 22.18 25.10 45.96
N PHE A 650 23.48 24.87 46.10
CA PHE A 650 24.05 23.54 46.34
C PHE A 650 24.07 23.15 47.83
N GLY A 651 23.67 24.05 48.74
CA GLY A 651 23.63 23.82 50.18
C GLY A 651 25.00 23.81 50.86
N ASP A 652 26.09 24.01 50.11
CA ASP A 652 27.46 24.14 50.60
C ASP A 652 27.92 25.62 50.73
N GLY A 653 26.97 26.56 50.58
CA GLY A 653 27.21 28.00 50.53
C GLY A 653 27.43 28.54 49.11
N THR A 654 27.46 27.68 48.08
CA THR A 654 27.55 28.08 46.68
C THR A 654 26.16 28.23 46.08
N ALA A 655 25.82 29.45 45.64
CA ALA A 655 24.61 29.72 44.87
C ALA A 655 24.97 30.35 43.51
N VAL A 656 24.38 29.84 42.44
CA VAL A 656 24.63 30.30 41.07
C VAL A 656 23.30 30.60 40.39
N SER A 657 23.21 31.75 39.73
CA SER A 657 22.05 32.14 38.93
C SER A 657 22.38 32.00 37.45
N TYR A 658 21.55 31.25 36.74
CA TYR A 658 21.65 31.07 35.30
C TYR A 658 20.46 31.73 34.61
N SER A 659 20.73 32.50 33.57
CA SER A 659 19.71 33.08 32.69
C SER A 659 20.00 32.68 31.25
N ASN A 660 18.95 32.47 30.45
CA ASN A 660 19.05 32.04 29.05
C ASN A 660 19.72 30.68 28.85
N LEU A 661 19.31 29.67 29.63
CA LEU A 661 19.82 28.30 29.53
C LEU A 661 19.33 27.55 28.29
#